data_AF-A0A1C4UT45-F1
#
_entry.id   AF-A0A1C4UT45-F1
#
_cell.length_a   1.000
_cell.length_b   1.000
_cell.length_c   1.000
_cell.angle_alpha   90.00
_cell.angle_beta   90.00
_cell.angle_gamma   90.00
#
_symmetry.space_group_name_H-M   'P 1'
#
loop_
_entity.id
_entity.type
_entity.pdbx_description
1 polymer ?
#
loop_
_entity_poly.entity_id
_entity_poly.type
_entity_poly.pdbx_seq_one_letter_code
_entity_poly.pdbx_strand_id
1 'polypeptide(L)'
;MSVASTVACPECAGTGCPRCQWQGRRRAQLLLTVANRDTGAVASRRVTPADLDPRPDPAGGWTAELTPWVRDLAATVVAVLDPDPLVVHLPPTWRPDLPTADRHLLAAEALAGAARHPWRLWLGRSTATAPVDPAARLSRLCGLADLLLLDLVVAVRRNGDRAHWTVRYDIPGSPVPAGPVEGSPDLATALLRTDVPAALAGLADRGLTAPARLLDPALPLTHEVLDGPLGREVPDVPPTIRRPPPQTGPVDRIERSILAELVEPAEGDPHDARHVGVSSPADTPTCRDSRRSRDGGGPDGTARPSAEAIWRDGRWWRTGLRCTPEGSPGRSALPVGGRPRPSLHRVVEPPEPLRLREPVPGRPCPDCRSREATRVCRCGIGGGPADDCDRCGGTGRQRSALRCATCGGTRRLRRTVLVTLTDLRHRVVHLTWQAGAPEVPCEVATEPGGRPVVQLPERYRLGAWARVFGVRPEDLAEADGGHAIPRELRDGYVTLPWPGADPVGEYVREVGRGLPAGRLVVTAVRPDVPPLVELIRLVVGLDLALHVSLLDLRRHTDHPLRPDGRYWSVEVRHRYAPVHPADLPTRPSLATALDECLTHLADDLAGLVPADPDESLPLPGFPAGEPVADPEPALLRLAAEHAGRAVTLRFTRAGRTAHLHDDDGGMRLVDLPCVV
;
A
#
# COMPACT_ATOMS: atom_id res chain seq x y z
N MET A 1 41.29 16.01 16.91
CA MET A 1 40.22 17.02 16.73
C MET A 1 38.90 16.28 16.63
N SER A 2 37.91 16.62 17.45
CA SER A 2 36.57 16.01 17.37
C SER A 2 35.91 16.47 16.08
N VAL A 3 35.48 15.54 15.23
CA VAL A 3 34.75 15.84 13.99
C VAL A 3 33.37 16.34 14.39
N ALA A 4 32.89 17.44 13.79
CA ALA A 4 31.58 18.00 14.10
C ALA A 4 30.47 16.95 13.88
N SER A 5 29.84 16.49 14.95
CA SER A 5 28.74 15.52 14.92
C SER A 5 27.40 16.16 14.55
N THR A 6 27.32 17.49 14.67
CA THR A 6 26.15 18.30 14.34
C THR A 6 26.52 19.55 13.56
N VAL A 7 25.57 20.04 12.75
CA VAL A 7 25.67 21.30 12.00
C VAL A 7 24.46 22.17 12.27
N ALA A 8 24.60 23.49 12.14
CA ALA A 8 23.45 24.38 12.20
C ALA A 8 22.47 24.05 11.06
N CYS A 9 21.17 24.12 11.34
CA CYS A 9 20.18 23.92 10.30
C CYS A 9 20.15 25.15 9.38
N PRO A 10 20.43 25.00 8.06
CA PRO A 10 20.51 26.15 7.15
C PRO A 10 19.15 26.82 6.94
N GLU A 11 18.05 26.11 7.17
CA GLU A 11 16.69 26.61 6.88
C GLU A 11 16.13 27.51 7.98
N CYS A 12 16.59 27.32 9.21
CA CYS A 12 16.17 28.14 10.34
C CYS A 12 17.32 28.88 11.00
N ALA A 13 18.53 28.79 10.45
CA ALA A 13 19.74 29.42 10.99
C ALA A 13 19.91 29.18 12.51
N GLY A 14 19.56 27.99 13.00
CA GLY A 14 19.67 27.66 14.43
C GLY A 14 18.39 27.86 15.26
N THR A 15 17.34 28.47 14.72
CA THR A 15 16.12 28.83 15.50
C THR A 15 15.09 27.70 15.64
N GLY A 16 15.24 26.60 14.91
CA GLY A 16 14.32 25.46 14.90
C GLY A 16 13.29 25.49 13.74
N CYS A 17 13.02 24.33 13.13
CA CYS A 17 11.99 24.14 12.10
C CYS A 17 11.57 22.65 12.02
N PRO A 18 10.46 22.30 11.33
CA PRO A 18 10.04 20.90 11.18
C PRO A 18 11.12 19.98 10.60
N ARG A 19 11.99 20.47 9.72
CA ARG A 19 13.07 19.67 9.12
C ARG A 19 14.21 19.33 10.05
N CYS A 20 14.46 20.13 11.08
CA CYS A 20 15.40 19.79 12.17
C CYS A 20 14.66 19.37 13.44
N GLN A 21 13.37 19.02 13.34
CA GLN A 21 12.53 18.66 14.48
C GLN A 21 12.60 19.71 15.60
N TRP A 22 12.67 20.98 15.22
CA TRP A 22 12.74 22.14 16.12
C TRP A 22 14.03 22.26 16.95
N GLN A 23 15.07 21.49 16.65
CA GLN A 23 16.34 21.50 17.41
C GLN A 23 17.32 22.61 17.02
N GLY A 24 17.07 23.30 15.89
CA GLY A 24 17.99 24.30 15.33
C GLY A 24 19.28 23.73 14.74
N ARG A 25 19.63 22.48 15.07
CA ARG A 25 20.82 21.75 14.62
C ARG A 25 20.41 20.44 13.94
N ARG A 26 21.29 19.89 13.12
CA ARG A 26 21.09 18.64 12.39
C ARG A 26 22.28 17.71 12.62
N ARG A 27 21.99 16.42 12.74
CA ARG A 27 23.00 15.37 12.85
C ARG A 27 23.78 15.22 11.55
N ALA A 28 25.10 15.19 11.63
CA ALA A 28 26.01 15.00 10.50
C ALA A 28 26.54 13.55 10.42
N GLN A 29 25.69 12.58 10.71
CA GLN A 29 26.03 11.16 10.76
C GLN A 29 24.93 10.33 10.11
N LEU A 30 25.33 9.25 9.44
CA LEU A 30 24.43 8.20 8.96
C LEU A 30 24.79 6.87 9.63
N LEU A 31 23.79 6.05 9.90
CA LEU A 31 23.94 4.67 10.30
C LEU A 31 23.41 3.80 9.15
N LEU A 32 24.31 3.03 8.54
CA LEU A 32 23.98 2.06 7.51
C LEU A 32 23.89 0.69 8.16
N THR A 33 22.75 0.02 8.05
CA THR A 33 22.55 -1.31 8.63
C THR A 33 22.03 -2.27 7.58
N VAL A 34 22.66 -3.43 7.44
CA VAL A 34 22.14 -4.54 6.66
C VAL A 34 21.77 -5.69 7.58
N ALA A 35 20.58 -6.25 7.38
CA ALA A 35 20.14 -7.44 8.08
C ALA A 35 19.74 -8.55 7.11
N ASN A 36 20.10 -9.78 7.44
CA ASN A 36 19.62 -10.97 6.74
C ASN A 36 18.34 -11.45 7.42
N ARG A 37 17.20 -11.33 6.74
CA ARG A 37 15.89 -11.67 7.33
C ARG A 37 15.74 -13.16 7.63
N ASP A 38 16.49 -14.01 6.95
CA ASP A 38 16.35 -15.47 7.05
C ASP A 38 17.16 -16.04 8.22
N THR A 39 18.17 -15.30 8.71
CA THR A 39 19.08 -15.73 9.79
C THR A 39 19.08 -14.79 11.00
N GLY A 40 18.46 -13.62 10.86
CA GLY A 40 18.50 -12.54 11.85
C GLY A 40 19.87 -11.89 12.04
N ALA A 41 20.85 -12.19 11.19
CA ALA A 41 22.19 -11.58 11.28
C ALA A 41 22.15 -10.09 10.88
N VAL A 42 22.84 -9.25 11.64
CA VAL A 42 22.85 -7.78 11.45
C VAL A 42 24.29 -7.26 11.44
N ALA A 43 24.60 -6.37 10.50
CA ALA A 43 25.84 -5.61 10.49
C ALA A 43 25.54 -4.14 10.24
N SER A 44 26.16 -3.24 11.01
CA SER A 44 26.03 -1.80 10.80
C SER A 44 27.36 -1.07 10.75
N ARG A 45 27.35 0.07 10.06
CA ARG A 45 28.46 1.00 9.98
C ARG A 45 27.95 2.43 10.21
N ARG A 46 28.61 3.15 11.12
CA ARG A 46 28.43 4.59 11.27
C ARG A 46 29.29 5.30 10.22
N VAL A 47 28.69 6.29 9.57
CA VAL A 47 29.34 7.18 8.59
C VAL A 47 29.39 8.56 9.20
N THR A 48 30.60 9.09 9.27
CA THR A 48 30.92 10.44 9.73
C THR A 48 31.55 11.25 8.59
N PRO A 49 31.71 12.57 8.75
CA PRO A 49 32.32 13.41 7.70
C PRO A 49 33.74 12.96 7.30
N ALA A 50 34.47 12.34 8.22
CA ALA A 50 35.83 11.86 7.96
C ALA A 50 35.87 10.53 7.17
N ASP A 51 34.76 9.80 7.11
CA ASP A 51 34.69 8.53 6.38
C ASP A 51 34.43 8.73 4.88
N LEU A 52 33.95 9.91 4.46
CA LEU A 52 33.63 10.16 3.06
C LEU A 52 34.91 10.14 2.21
N ASP A 53 34.82 9.50 1.04
CA ASP A 53 35.82 9.51 -0.04
C ASP A 53 35.26 10.25 -1.27
N PRO A 54 35.26 11.61 -1.29
CA PRO A 54 34.69 12.38 -2.38
C PRO A 54 35.42 12.19 -3.71
N ARG A 55 34.67 12.00 -4.78
CA ARG A 55 35.15 11.89 -6.16
C ARG A 55 34.46 12.91 -7.07
N PRO A 56 35.10 13.33 -8.17
CA PRO A 56 34.47 14.21 -9.14
C PRO A 56 33.22 13.54 -9.75
N ASP A 57 32.09 14.25 -9.74
CA ASP A 57 30.85 13.81 -10.38
C ASP A 57 30.89 14.18 -11.88
N PRO A 58 30.58 13.26 -12.81
CA PRO A 58 30.42 13.58 -14.24
C PRO A 58 29.41 14.70 -14.52
N ALA A 59 28.40 14.88 -13.66
CA ALA A 59 27.44 15.99 -13.77
C ALA A 59 27.99 17.33 -13.21
N GLY A 60 29.21 17.33 -12.68
CA GLY A 60 29.86 18.46 -12.03
C GLY A 60 29.72 18.42 -10.50
N GLY A 61 30.77 18.87 -9.81
CA GLY A 61 30.83 18.86 -8.34
C GLY A 61 31.53 17.62 -7.79
N TRP A 62 31.21 17.28 -6.54
CA TRP A 62 31.85 16.19 -5.80
C TRP A 62 30.80 15.32 -5.11
N THR A 63 30.99 14.00 -5.19
CA THR A 63 30.09 13.00 -4.59
C THR A 63 30.86 11.95 -3.81
N ALA A 64 30.26 11.42 -2.75
CA ALA A 64 30.76 10.25 -2.05
C ALA A 64 29.78 9.08 -2.23
N GLU A 65 30.27 7.98 -2.79
CA GLU A 65 29.51 6.75 -3.05
C GLU A 65 29.54 5.83 -1.81
N LEU A 66 28.39 5.62 -1.18
CA LEU A 66 28.26 4.79 0.02
C LEU A 66 27.75 3.37 -0.31
N THR A 67 27.24 3.14 -1.52
CA THR A 67 26.75 1.85 -2.00
C THR A 67 27.72 0.68 -1.79
N PRO A 68 29.04 0.83 -2.03
CA PRO A 68 30.01 -0.24 -1.75
C PRO A 68 29.99 -0.72 -0.29
N TRP A 69 29.83 0.20 0.68
CA TRP A 69 29.77 -0.19 2.09
C TRP A 69 28.51 -0.99 2.41
N VAL A 70 27.38 -0.70 1.76
CA VAL A 70 26.15 -1.50 1.91
C VAL A 70 26.40 -2.92 1.39
N ARG A 71 27.13 -3.09 0.28
CA ARG A 71 27.49 -4.41 -0.26
C ARG A 71 28.47 -5.16 0.66
N ASP A 72 29.44 -4.48 1.25
CA ASP A 72 30.37 -5.08 2.22
C ASP A 72 29.63 -5.57 3.48
N LEU A 73 28.69 -4.76 3.99
CA LEU A 73 27.82 -5.16 5.10
C LEU A 73 26.95 -6.36 4.72
N ALA A 74 26.39 -6.38 3.51
CA ALA A 74 25.60 -7.49 3.01
C ALA A 74 26.41 -8.80 2.91
N ALA A 75 27.66 -8.73 2.42
CA ALA A 75 28.57 -9.87 2.42
C ALA A 75 28.86 -10.38 3.84
N THR A 76 29.01 -9.48 4.81
CA THR A 76 29.26 -9.83 6.22
C THR A 76 28.12 -10.66 6.83
N VAL A 77 26.87 -10.36 6.51
CA VAL A 77 25.69 -11.09 7.01
C VAL A 77 25.17 -12.16 6.06
N VAL A 78 25.92 -12.45 4.98
CA VAL A 78 25.53 -13.40 3.92
C VAL A 78 24.14 -13.08 3.37
N ALA A 79 23.87 -11.78 3.16
CA ALA A 79 22.62 -11.30 2.59
C ALA A 79 22.80 -10.95 1.12
N VAL A 80 21.90 -11.44 0.29
CA VAL A 80 21.72 -11.01 -1.09
C VAL A 80 20.70 -9.88 -1.10
N LEU A 81 21.12 -8.73 -1.64
CA LEU A 81 20.29 -7.56 -1.88
C LEU A 81 20.90 -6.75 -3.03
N ASP A 82 20.07 -5.98 -3.72
CA ASP A 82 20.49 -5.01 -4.73
C ASP A 82 20.13 -3.60 -4.21
N PRO A 83 21.07 -2.89 -3.57
CA PRO A 83 20.76 -1.62 -2.93
C PRO A 83 20.70 -0.51 -3.99
N ASP A 84 19.66 0.33 -3.92
CA ASP A 84 19.62 1.58 -4.68
C ASP A 84 20.91 2.39 -4.44
N PRO A 85 21.46 3.06 -5.48
CA PRO A 85 22.66 3.88 -5.32
C PRO A 85 22.52 4.89 -4.18
N LEU A 86 23.43 4.83 -3.22
CA LEU A 86 23.48 5.73 -2.09
C LEU A 86 24.64 6.70 -2.25
N VAL A 87 24.31 7.92 -2.69
CA VAL A 87 25.27 8.98 -3.00
C VAL A 87 25.07 10.17 -2.08
N VAL A 88 26.17 10.71 -1.53
CA VAL A 88 26.17 11.98 -0.79
C VAL A 88 26.80 13.05 -1.68
N HIS A 89 26.00 14.00 -2.14
CA HIS A 89 26.47 15.15 -2.91
C HIS A 89 27.05 16.21 -1.97
N LEU A 90 28.31 16.60 -2.18
CA LEU A 90 28.96 17.64 -1.40
C LEU A 90 28.63 19.04 -1.97
N PRO A 91 28.67 20.09 -1.14
CA PRO A 91 28.47 21.47 -1.60
C PRO A 91 29.44 21.85 -2.73
N PRO A 92 29.04 22.72 -3.68
CA PRO A 92 29.90 23.18 -4.76
C PRO A 92 31.19 23.89 -4.31
N THR A 93 31.26 24.31 -3.05
CA THR A 93 32.43 24.93 -2.42
C THR A 93 33.47 23.92 -1.93
N TRP A 94 33.12 22.63 -1.82
CA TRP A 94 34.05 21.60 -1.39
C TRP A 94 35.16 21.40 -2.40
N ARG A 95 36.42 21.36 -1.95
CA ARG A 95 37.59 21.05 -2.79
C ARG A 95 38.58 20.16 -2.02
N PRO A 96 39.35 19.30 -2.71
CA PRO A 96 40.27 18.38 -2.06
C PRO A 96 41.45 19.08 -1.40
N ASP A 97 41.82 20.29 -1.85
CA ASP A 97 42.93 21.12 -1.37
C ASP A 97 42.58 22.01 -0.16
N LEU A 98 41.31 22.06 0.25
CA LEU A 98 40.91 22.79 1.46
C LEU A 98 41.54 22.19 2.72
N PRO A 99 41.76 23.01 3.78
CA PRO A 99 42.14 22.51 5.09
C PRO A 99 41.20 21.40 5.58
N THR A 100 41.74 20.39 6.25
CA THR A 100 40.97 19.22 6.73
C THR A 100 39.73 19.61 7.55
N ALA A 101 39.83 20.64 8.38
CA ALA A 101 38.70 21.13 9.17
C ALA A 101 37.55 21.64 8.28
N ASP A 102 37.86 22.42 7.25
CA ASP A 102 36.87 22.98 6.33
C ASP A 102 36.25 21.90 5.44
N ARG A 103 37.05 20.92 4.99
CA ARG A 103 36.54 19.74 4.26
C ARG A 103 35.56 18.95 5.11
N HIS A 104 35.88 18.70 6.38
CA HIS A 104 35.01 17.98 7.30
C HIS A 104 33.74 18.77 7.62
N LEU A 105 33.79 20.10 7.72
CA LEU A 105 32.61 20.93 7.93
C LEU A 105 31.64 20.83 6.74
N LEU A 106 32.14 20.98 5.52
CA LEU A 106 31.32 20.87 4.30
C LEU A 106 30.79 19.43 4.08
N ALA A 107 31.57 18.42 4.43
CA ALA A 107 31.12 17.03 4.46
C ALA A 107 30.02 16.79 5.52
N ALA A 108 30.11 17.45 6.68
CA ALA A 108 29.10 17.39 7.72
C ALA A 108 27.77 18.01 7.27
N GLU A 109 27.81 19.13 6.54
CA GLU A 109 26.62 19.73 5.92
C GLU A 109 25.97 18.79 4.90
N ALA A 110 26.78 18.15 4.05
CA ALA A 110 26.32 17.18 3.06
C ALA A 110 25.62 15.99 3.73
N LEU A 111 26.26 15.40 4.75
CA LEU A 111 25.69 14.29 5.52
C LEU A 111 24.42 14.68 6.25
N ALA A 112 24.38 15.86 6.88
CA ALA A 112 23.17 16.36 7.51
C ALA A 112 22.03 16.50 6.49
N GLY A 113 22.32 16.96 5.28
CA GLY A 113 21.40 16.98 4.13
C GLY A 113 20.84 15.60 3.78
N ALA A 114 21.70 14.59 3.70
CA ALA A 114 21.36 13.20 3.40
C ALA A 114 20.65 12.46 4.56
N ALA A 115 20.85 12.90 5.80
CA ALA A 115 20.34 12.34 7.05
C ALA A 115 18.87 12.69 7.34
N ARG A 116 18.02 12.80 6.31
CA ARG A 116 16.55 12.82 6.52
C ARG A 116 16.07 11.53 7.18
N HIS A 117 16.70 10.42 6.82
CA HIS A 117 16.61 9.13 7.49
C HIS A 117 18.03 8.79 7.99
N PRO A 118 18.40 9.22 9.21
CA PRO A 118 19.76 9.08 9.72
C PRO A 118 20.13 7.63 10.01
N TRP A 119 19.14 6.76 10.20
CA TRP A 119 19.31 5.30 10.22
C TRP A 119 18.67 4.72 8.96
N ARG A 120 19.46 4.01 8.14
CA ARG A 120 19.00 3.30 6.95
C ARG A 120 19.19 1.80 7.14
N LEU A 121 18.11 1.05 6.99
CA LEU A 121 18.09 -0.40 7.06
C LEU A 121 17.84 -1.00 5.68
N TRP A 122 18.64 -2.00 5.30
CA TRP A 122 18.37 -2.89 4.16
C TRP A 122 18.13 -4.30 4.68
N LEU A 123 17.00 -4.89 4.28
CA LEU A 123 16.65 -6.28 4.56
C LEU A 123 16.99 -7.14 3.34
N GLY A 124 18.02 -7.97 3.46
CA GLY A 124 18.36 -8.97 2.44
C GLY A 124 17.93 -10.38 2.85
N ARG A 125 18.15 -11.33 1.94
CA ARG A 125 17.86 -12.77 2.15
C ARG A 125 19.13 -13.60 1.99
N SER A 126 19.17 -14.79 2.56
CA SER A 126 20.29 -15.72 2.38
C SER A 126 20.40 -16.23 0.94
N THR A 127 19.27 -16.23 0.23
CA THR A 127 19.21 -16.69 -1.16
C THR A 127 18.78 -15.54 -2.06
N ALA A 128 19.48 -15.43 -3.19
CA ALA A 128 19.09 -14.50 -4.23
C ALA A 128 17.68 -14.86 -4.72
N THR A 129 16.81 -13.87 -4.83
CA THR A 129 15.61 -14.06 -5.65
C THR A 129 16.10 -14.28 -7.09
N ALA A 130 15.62 -15.33 -7.75
CA ALA A 130 15.99 -15.59 -9.13
C ALA A 130 15.75 -14.33 -9.97
N PRO A 131 16.72 -13.90 -10.82
CA PRO A 131 16.56 -12.72 -11.63
C PRO A 131 15.28 -12.87 -12.46
N VAL A 132 14.44 -11.85 -12.36
CA VAL A 132 13.13 -11.85 -13.02
C VAL A 132 13.36 -11.32 -14.43
N ASP A 133 13.18 -12.17 -15.44
CA ASP A 133 13.10 -11.68 -16.82
C ASP A 133 11.86 -10.77 -16.99
N PRO A 134 12.02 -9.50 -17.43
CA PRO A 134 10.89 -8.59 -17.68
C PRO A 134 9.84 -9.18 -18.63
N ALA A 135 10.25 -9.96 -19.65
CA ALA A 135 9.31 -10.57 -20.58
C ALA A 135 8.48 -11.67 -19.91
N ALA A 136 9.12 -12.55 -19.13
CA ALA A 136 8.44 -13.54 -18.30
C ALA A 136 7.51 -12.87 -17.27
N ARG A 137 7.92 -11.77 -16.64
CA ARG A 137 7.09 -10.99 -15.70
C ARG A 137 5.85 -10.44 -16.40
N LEU A 138 6.01 -9.82 -17.57
CA LEU A 138 4.89 -9.32 -18.35
C LEU A 138 3.93 -10.44 -18.76
N SER A 139 4.46 -11.56 -19.24
CA SER A 139 3.63 -12.73 -19.58
C SER A 139 2.84 -13.24 -18.39
N ARG A 140 3.43 -13.27 -17.20
CA ARG A 140 2.74 -13.65 -15.96
C ARG A 140 1.63 -12.65 -15.60
N LEU A 141 1.91 -11.35 -15.69
CA LEU A 141 0.93 -10.31 -15.40
C LEU A 141 -0.24 -10.35 -16.39
N CYS A 142 0.02 -10.53 -17.69
CA CYS A 142 -1.02 -10.70 -18.70
C CYS A 142 -1.88 -11.94 -18.44
N GLY A 143 -1.25 -13.09 -18.16
CA GLY A 143 -1.97 -14.33 -17.84
C GLY A 143 -2.85 -14.18 -16.61
N LEU A 144 -2.36 -13.51 -15.58
CA LEU A 144 -3.15 -13.25 -14.38
C LEU A 144 -4.23 -12.19 -14.62
N ALA A 145 -4.04 -11.19 -15.48
CA ALA A 145 -5.08 -10.26 -15.90
C ALA A 145 -6.29 -11.00 -16.48
N ASP A 146 -6.01 -11.98 -17.36
CA ASP A 146 -7.04 -12.79 -18.00
C ASP A 146 -7.75 -13.69 -17.00
N LEU A 147 -7.03 -14.30 -16.06
CA LEU A 147 -7.63 -15.11 -14.98
C LEU A 147 -8.44 -14.25 -14.01
N LEU A 148 -7.94 -13.08 -13.63
CA LEU A 148 -8.62 -12.15 -12.74
C LEU A 148 -9.67 -11.33 -13.48
N LEU A 149 -9.87 -11.49 -14.79
CA LEU A 149 -10.81 -10.69 -15.57
C LEU A 149 -10.61 -9.17 -15.39
N LEU A 150 -9.38 -8.73 -15.14
CA LEU A 150 -8.98 -7.33 -15.04
C LEU A 150 -8.31 -6.88 -16.34
N ASP A 151 -8.09 -5.59 -16.48
CA ASP A 151 -7.17 -5.06 -17.48
C ASP A 151 -5.79 -4.96 -16.87
N LEU A 152 -4.76 -5.41 -17.58
CA LEU A 152 -3.39 -4.98 -17.27
C LEU A 152 -3.10 -3.73 -18.09
N VAL A 153 -2.83 -2.62 -17.40
CA VAL A 153 -2.54 -1.31 -18.00
C VAL A 153 -1.06 -1.01 -17.84
N VAL A 154 -0.41 -0.73 -18.96
CA VAL A 154 0.94 -0.19 -19.05
C VAL A 154 0.81 1.26 -19.52
N ALA A 155 1.15 2.21 -18.66
CA ALA A 155 0.99 3.63 -18.95
C ALA A 155 2.35 4.34 -18.96
N VAL A 156 2.52 5.27 -19.90
CA VAL A 156 3.68 6.17 -19.97
C VAL A 156 3.20 7.62 -19.89
N ARG A 157 3.92 8.42 -19.12
CA ARG A 157 3.71 9.87 -19.03
C ARG A 157 5.03 10.58 -19.20
N ARG A 158 5.05 11.65 -19.99
CA ARG A 158 6.22 12.52 -20.12
C ARG A 158 6.18 13.67 -19.12
N ASN A 159 7.35 13.96 -18.54
CA ASN A 159 7.59 15.15 -17.73
C ASN A 159 8.93 15.77 -18.18
N GLY A 160 8.84 16.80 -19.02
CA GLY A 160 9.99 17.24 -19.81
C GLY A 160 10.48 16.11 -20.72
N ASP A 161 11.79 15.90 -20.76
CA ASP A 161 12.41 14.85 -21.58
C ASP A 161 12.32 13.44 -20.96
N ARG A 162 11.80 13.32 -19.73
CA ARG A 162 11.76 12.04 -19.01
C ARG A 162 10.41 11.35 -19.20
N ALA A 163 10.46 10.08 -19.60
CA ALA A 163 9.33 9.17 -19.59
C ALA A 163 9.22 8.49 -18.23
N HIS A 164 8.00 8.28 -17.78
CA HIS A 164 7.69 7.57 -16.55
C HIS A 164 6.67 6.48 -16.83
N TRP A 165 7.07 5.25 -16.58
CA TRP A 165 6.33 4.04 -16.85
C TRP A 165 5.69 3.47 -15.58
N THR A 166 4.44 3.04 -15.70
CA THR A 166 3.70 2.36 -14.64
C THR A 166 2.99 1.13 -15.19
N VAL A 167 2.91 0.08 -14.38
CA VAL A 167 2.21 -1.17 -14.69
C VAL A 167 1.21 -1.43 -13.57
N ARG A 168 -0.06 -1.67 -13.90
CA ARG A 168 -1.14 -1.81 -12.91
C ARG A 168 -2.31 -2.62 -13.44
N TYR A 169 -3.09 -3.19 -12.54
CA TYR A 169 -4.41 -3.73 -12.89
C TYR A 169 -5.49 -2.67 -12.71
N ASP A 170 -6.44 -2.65 -13.63
CA ASP A 170 -7.65 -1.84 -13.55
C ASP A 170 -8.90 -2.70 -13.77
N ILE A 171 -10.03 -2.26 -13.20
CA ILE A 171 -11.32 -2.83 -13.56
C ILE A 171 -11.69 -2.28 -14.94
N PRO A 172 -12.18 -3.12 -15.88
CA PRO A 172 -12.60 -2.63 -17.18
C PRO A 172 -13.57 -1.45 -17.10
N GLY A 173 -13.24 -0.36 -17.79
CA GLY A 173 -13.99 0.89 -17.76
C GLY A 173 -13.63 1.83 -16.60
N SER A 174 -12.58 1.53 -15.82
CA SER A 174 -11.98 2.48 -14.88
C SER A 174 -11.46 3.73 -15.60
N PRO A 175 -11.64 4.93 -14.99
CA PRO A 175 -11.05 6.15 -15.49
C PRO A 175 -9.52 6.14 -15.37
N VAL A 176 -8.86 6.94 -16.20
CA VAL A 176 -7.41 7.12 -16.16
C VAL A 176 -7.04 7.99 -14.94
N PRO A 177 -6.11 7.56 -14.07
CA PRO A 177 -5.70 8.34 -12.90
C PRO A 177 -5.11 9.70 -13.28
N ALA A 178 -5.54 10.77 -12.64
CA ALA A 178 -4.96 12.11 -12.82
C ALA A 178 -3.78 12.40 -11.86
N GLY A 179 -3.29 11.38 -11.13
CA GLY A 179 -2.28 11.52 -10.09
C GLY A 179 -0.89 11.94 -10.60
N PRO A 180 0.01 12.35 -9.67
CA PRO A 180 1.39 12.68 -10.00
C PRO A 180 2.09 11.52 -10.72
N VAL A 181 3.07 11.89 -11.54
CA VAL A 181 3.84 10.95 -12.34
C VAL A 181 4.91 10.31 -11.47
N GLU A 182 4.53 9.32 -10.68
CA GLU A 182 5.47 8.37 -10.08
C GLU A 182 5.56 7.17 -11.00
N GLY A 183 6.77 6.82 -11.42
CA GLY A 183 6.98 5.75 -12.39
C GLY A 183 8.47 5.51 -12.67
N SER A 184 8.74 4.40 -13.34
CA SER A 184 10.10 3.97 -13.70
C SER A 184 10.58 4.63 -15.00
N PRO A 185 11.89 4.77 -15.22
CA PRO A 185 12.43 5.44 -16.41
C PRO A 185 12.11 4.72 -17.73
N ASP A 186 11.95 3.40 -17.68
CA ASP A 186 11.64 2.52 -18.82
C ASP A 186 10.69 1.39 -18.40
N LEU A 187 10.13 0.67 -19.39
CA LEU A 187 9.16 -0.40 -19.16
C LEU A 187 9.78 -1.62 -18.48
N ALA A 188 11.02 -1.97 -18.82
CA ALA A 188 11.71 -3.12 -18.23
C ALA A 188 11.88 -2.92 -16.71
N THR A 189 12.35 -1.75 -16.30
CA THR A 189 12.49 -1.34 -14.89
C THR A 189 11.13 -1.30 -14.21
N ALA A 190 10.08 -0.81 -14.87
CA ALA A 190 8.73 -0.85 -14.31
C ALA A 190 8.28 -2.29 -14.02
N LEU A 191 8.51 -3.23 -14.95
CA LEU A 191 8.16 -4.64 -14.78
C LEU A 191 8.97 -5.30 -13.68
N LEU A 192 10.26 -4.98 -13.54
CA LEU A 192 11.09 -5.51 -12.46
C LEU A 192 10.60 -5.06 -11.08
N ARG A 193 10.12 -3.82 -10.96
CA ARG A 193 9.64 -3.23 -9.71
C ARG A 193 8.18 -3.57 -9.38
N THR A 194 7.38 -3.94 -10.37
CA THR A 194 5.96 -4.25 -10.18
C THR A 194 5.73 -5.76 -10.05
N ASP A 195 5.48 -6.21 -8.82
CA ASP A 195 4.88 -7.51 -8.56
C ASP A 195 3.35 -7.46 -8.61
N VAL A 196 2.73 -8.62 -8.37
CA VAL A 196 1.28 -8.76 -8.50
C VAL A 196 0.54 -7.93 -7.44
N PRO A 197 0.88 -7.99 -6.13
CA PRO A 197 0.31 -7.07 -5.14
C PRO A 197 0.50 -5.60 -5.50
N ALA A 198 1.69 -5.18 -5.94
CA ALA A 198 1.94 -3.80 -6.36
C ALA A 198 1.08 -3.39 -7.56
N ALA A 199 0.84 -4.28 -8.51
CA ALA A 199 -0.06 -4.01 -9.63
C ALA A 199 -1.54 -3.90 -9.20
N LEU A 200 -1.95 -4.62 -8.15
CA LEU A 200 -3.31 -4.58 -7.59
C LEU A 200 -3.54 -3.40 -6.65
N ALA A 201 -2.47 -2.81 -6.09
CA ALA A 201 -2.57 -1.66 -5.20
C ALA A 201 -3.34 -0.49 -5.84
N GLY A 202 -4.29 0.08 -5.10
CA GLY A 202 -5.20 1.15 -5.48
C GLY A 202 -6.32 0.73 -6.45
N LEU A 203 -6.57 -0.56 -6.66
CA LEU A 203 -7.63 -1.05 -7.56
C LEU A 203 -9.02 -0.56 -7.14
N ALA A 204 -9.32 -0.54 -5.83
CA ALA A 204 -10.57 -0.03 -5.27
C ALA A 204 -10.76 1.46 -5.56
N ASP A 205 -9.70 2.23 -5.35
CA ASP A 205 -9.70 3.68 -5.57
C ASP A 205 -9.94 4.04 -7.04
N ARG A 206 -9.30 3.31 -7.95
CA ARG A 206 -9.43 3.52 -9.39
C ARG A 206 -10.71 2.94 -9.98
N GLY A 207 -11.27 1.89 -9.37
CA GLY A 207 -12.45 1.20 -9.86
C GLY A 207 -13.78 1.68 -9.26
N LEU A 208 -13.77 2.64 -8.32
CA LEU A 208 -14.98 3.14 -7.65
C LEU A 208 -16.11 3.57 -8.61
N THR A 209 -15.76 4.16 -9.75
CA THR A 209 -16.71 4.65 -10.75
C THR A 209 -16.86 3.72 -11.96
N ALA A 210 -16.11 2.61 -11.98
CA ALA A 210 -16.20 1.63 -13.05
C ALA A 210 -17.59 0.95 -13.06
N PRO A 211 -18.10 0.59 -14.25
CA PRO A 211 -19.38 -0.08 -14.36
C PRO A 211 -19.30 -1.49 -13.76
N ALA A 212 -20.16 -1.77 -12.78
CA ALA A 212 -20.38 -3.12 -12.30
C ALA A 212 -21.13 -3.93 -13.36
N ARG A 213 -20.59 -5.08 -13.77
CA ARG A 213 -21.21 -5.99 -14.75
C ARG A 213 -21.14 -7.43 -14.26
N LEU A 214 -22.15 -8.21 -14.63
CA LEU A 214 -22.15 -9.65 -14.37
C LEU A 214 -21.12 -10.35 -15.27
N LEU A 215 -20.65 -11.52 -14.82
CA LEU A 215 -19.78 -12.38 -15.62
C LEU A 215 -20.62 -13.39 -16.41
N ASP A 216 -20.11 -13.78 -17.57
CA ASP A 216 -20.68 -14.88 -18.35
C ASP A 216 -20.40 -16.24 -17.68
N PRO A 217 -21.43 -17.00 -17.24
CA PRO A 217 -21.23 -18.32 -16.64
C PRO A 217 -20.70 -19.37 -17.63
N ALA A 218 -20.80 -19.11 -18.94
CA ALA A 218 -20.39 -20.04 -20.00
C ALA A 218 -18.89 -19.97 -20.35
N LEU A 219 -18.11 -19.07 -19.75
CA LEU A 219 -16.67 -19.03 -19.92
C LEU A 219 -16.00 -20.06 -19.00
N PRO A 220 -15.30 -21.08 -19.52
CA PRO A 220 -14.61 -22.05 -18.68
C PRO A 220 -13.37 -21.37 -18.10
N LEU A 221 -13.49 -20.86 -16.87
CA LEU A 221 -12.39 -20.45 -16.04
C LEU A 221 -12.64 -21.10 -14.67
N THR A 222 -12.03 -22.27 -14.49
CA THR A 222 -12.22 -23.32 -13.47
C THR A 222 -13.51 -24.15 -13.58
N HIS A 223 -13.44 -25.24 -14.35
CA HIS A 223 -14.25 -26.43 -14.08
C HIS A 223 -13.53 -27.23 -12.98
N GLU A 224 -13.84 -26.92 -11.73
CA GLU A 224 -13.90 -27.92 -10.66
C GLU A 224 -15.27 -27.74 -10.01
N VAL A 225 -16.29 -28.29 -10.67
CA VAL A 225 -17.40 -28.86 -9.91
C VAL A 225 -16.77 -30.01 -9.15
N LEU A 226 -16.33 -29.74 -7.93
CA LEU A 226 -16.12 -30.77 -6.93
C LEU A 226 -17.51 -31.31 -6.59
N ASP A 227 -17.99 -32.25 -7.42
CA ASP A 227 -18.76 -33.36 -6.90
C ASP A 227 -17.78 -34.22 -6.08
N GLY A 228 -17.59 -33.80 -4.82
CA GLY A 228 -17.00 -34.60 -3.75
C GLY A 228 -18.09 -34.99 -2.75
N PRO A 229 -18.00 -36.17 -2.12
CA PRO A 229 -19.15 -37.02 -1.82
C PRO A 229 -20.05 -36.47 -0.72
N LEU A 230 -21.29 -36.15 -1.09
CA LEU A 230 -22.45 -36.81 -0.51
C LEU A 230 -23.07 -37.72 -1.60
N GLY A 231 -22.34 -38.80 -1.95
CA GLY A 231 -22.90 -39.98 -2.62
C GLY A 231 -22.78 -40.07 -4.15
N ARG A 232 -21.93 -41.02 -4.58
CA ARG A 232 -22.00 -41.89 -5.78
C ARG A 232 -21.00 -41.62 -6.92
N GLU A 233 -20.11 -42.61 -7.08
CA GLU A 233 -19.25 -43.02 -8.22
C GLU A 233 -18.72 -41.95 -9.20
N VAL A 234 -17.42 -41.71 -9.10
CA VAL A 234 -16.58 -40.89 -10.00
C VAL A 234 -16.17 -41.73 -11.21
N PRO A 235 -16.39 -41.28 -12.47
CA PRO A 235 -15.63 -41.75 -13.62
C PRO A 235 -14.37 -40.89 -13.85
N ASP A 236 -13.30 -41.53 -14.29
CA ASP A 236 -12.00 -40.91 -14.65
C ASP A 236 -12.14 -39.68 -15.59
N VAL A 237 -11.52 -38.55 -15.22
CA VAL A 237 -11.40 -37.32 -16.03
C VAL A 237 -9.92 -36.92 -16.18
N PRO A 238 -9.44 -36.54 -17.40
CA PRO A 238 -8.02 -36.37 -17.73
C PRO A 238 -7.46 -34.96 -17.38
N PRO A 239 -6.14 -34.70 -17.52
CA PRO A 239 -5.50 -33.56 -16.85
C PRO A 239 -5.77 -32.22 -17.53
N THR A 240 -6.00 -31.20 -16.69
CA THR A 240 -5.68 -29.76 -16.86
C THR A 240 -5.60 -29.23 -18.30
N ILE A 241 -6.62 -28.49 -18.74
CA ILE A 241 -6.51 -27.63 -19.95
C ILE A 241 -5.55 -26.49 -19.62
N ARG A 242 -4.27 -26.66 -19.96
CA ARG A 242 -3.29 -25.57 -20.05
C ARG A 242 -3.67 -24.70 -21.24
N ARG A 243 -4.20 -23.49 -21.00
CA ARG A 243 -4.18 -22.45 -22.04
C ARG A 243 -2.72 -22.17 -22.42
N PRO A 244 -2.38 -22.05 -23.72
CA PRO A 244 -1.05 -21.63 -24.12
C PRO A 244 -0.72 -20.25 -23.52
N PRO A 245 0.56 -19.97 -23.21
CA PRO A 245 0.95 -18.70 -22.63
C PRO A 245 0.54 -17.55 -23.56
N PRO A 246 0.07 -16.43 -23.00
CA PRO A 246 -0.32 -15.26 -23.79
C PRO A 246 0.87 -14.81 -24.64
N GLN A 247 0.66 -14.60 -25.94
CA GLN A 247 1.69 -14.06 -26.82
C GLN A 247 1.85 -12.57 -26.54
N THR A 248 2.64 -12.22 -25.53
CA THR A 248 2.86 -10.82 -25.13
C THR A 248 3.77 -10.09 -26.10
N GLY A 249 4.65 -10.79 -26.83
CA GLY A 249 5.70 -10.19 -27.65
C GLY A 249 6.85 -9.61 -26.80
N PRO A 250 7.98 -9.24 -27.42
CA PRO A 250 9.13 -8.71 -26.69
C PRO A 250 8.81 -7.33 -26.08
N VAL A 251 9.30 -7.09 -24.86
CA VAL A 251 9.04 -5.87 -24.07
C VAL A 251 9.38 -4.60 -24.86
N ASP A 252 10.54 -4.55 -25.52
CA ASP A 252 10.97 -3.40 -26.34
C ASP A 252 10.02 -3.07 -27.49
N ARG A 253 9.29 -4.07 -27.99
CA ARG A 253 8.30 -3.83 -29.06
C ARG A 253 7.06 -3.17 -28.49
N ILE A 254 6.62 -3.57 -27.31
CA ILE A 254 5.48 -2.94 -26.61
C ILE A 254 5.85 -1.52 -26.22
N GLU A 255 7.03 -1.33 -25.62
CA GLU A 255 7.55 -0.02 -25.24
C GLU A 255 7.56 0.96 -26.43
N ARG A 256 8.21 0.59 -27.54
CA ARG A 256 8.22 1.41 -28.76
C ARG A 256 6.82 1.66 -29.32
N SER A 257 5.94 0.65 -29.24
CA SER A 257 4.57 0.76 -29.74
C SER A 257 3.70 1.71 -28.92
N ILE A 258 3.96 1.85 -27.61
CA ILE A 258 3.26 2.79 -26.73
C ILE A 258 3.83 4.20 -26.91
N LEU A 259 5.16 4.33 -27.00
CA LEU A 259 5.81 5.61 -27.25
C LEU A 259 5.36 6.25 -28.56
N ALA A 260 5.05 5.44 -29.59
CA ALA A 260 4.51 5.91 -30.86
C ALA A 260 3.10 6.53 -30.76
N GLU A 261 2.36 6.24 -29.67
CA GLU A 261 1.01 6.76 -29.41
C GLU A 261 1.02 8.00 -28.51
N LEU A 262 2.21 8.50 -28.15
CA LEU A 262 2.36 9.76 -27.45
C LEU A 262 1.85 10.89 -28.36
N VAL A 263 0.65 11.36 -28.06
CA VAL A 263 0.08 12.53 -28.73
C VAL A 263 0.75 13.76 -28.13
N GLU A 264 1.59 14.43 -28.91
CA GLU A 264 2.07 15.77 -28.57
C GLU A 264 0.87 16.71 -28.45
N PRO A 265 0.80 17.58 -27.43
CA PRO A 265 -0.27 18.57 -27.34
C PRO A 265 -0.24 19.40 -28.63
N ALA A 266 -1.40 19.52 -29.29
CA ALA A 266 -1.52 20.42 -30.43
C ALA A 266 -1.15 21.83 -29.95
N GLU A 267 -0.02 22.35 -30.41
CA GLU A 267 0.29 23.77 -30.29
C GLU A 267 -0.85 24.53 -30.97
N GLY A 268 -1.62 25.27 -30.18
CA GLY A 268 -2.80 25.96 -30.65
C GLY A 268 -3.07 27.20 -29.85
N ASP A 269 -2.45 28.29 -30.28
CA ASP A 269 -3.11 29.59 -30.24
C ASP A 269 -3.48 29.97 -31.69
N PRO A 270 -4.76 30.27 -31.96
CA PRO A 270 -5.08 31.26 -32.96
C PRO A 270 -6.18 32.21 -32.46
N HIS A 271 -5.85 33.08 -31.52
CA HIS A 271 -6.55 34.35 -31.36
C HIS A 271 -5.65 35.53 -31.70
N ASP A 272 -5.26 35.62 -32.98
CA ASP A 272 -4.83 36.90 -33.53
C ASP A 272 -5.41 37.13 -34.93
N ALA A 273 -6.62 37.71 -34.94
CA ALA A 273 -7.17 38.39 -36.10
C ALA A 273 -8.13 39.50 -35.66
N ARG A 274 -7.65 40.74 -35.86
CA ARG A 274 -8.37 42.03 -36.03
C ARG A 274 -8.20 43.03 -34.88
N HIS A 275 -7.30 43.99 -35.07
CA HIS A 275 -7.73 45.35 -35.47
C HIS A 275 -6.59 46.18 -36.08
N VAL A 276 -6.88 46.74 -37.25
CA VAL A 276 -6.09 47.78 -37.94
C VAL A 276 -6.44 49.14 -37.34
N GLY A 277 -5.43 50.00 -37.10
CA GLY A 277 -5.62 51.38 -36.63
C GLY A 277 -4.34 52.23 -36.52
N VAL A 278 -3.74 52.54 -37.67
CA VAL A 278 -2.92 53.72 -38.07
C VAL A 278 -2.47 54.76 -37.01
N SER A 279 -1.14 54.92 -36.80
CA SER A 279 -0.32 56.16 -37.01
C SER A 279 1.03 56.16 -36.24
N SER A 280 2.10 56.49 -36.96
CA SER A 280 3.50 56.78 -36.54
C SER A 280 3.67 58.18 -35.89
N PRO A 281 4.90 58.68 -35.54
CA PRO A 281 6.21 58.07 -35.22
C PRO A 281 6.92 58.69 -33.98
N ALA A 282 8.02 58.08 -33.49
CA ALA A 282 9.32 58.71 -33.12
C ALA A 282 10.05 58.03 -31.95
N ASP A 283 11.38 57.99 -32.13
CA ASP A 283 12.49 57.86 -31.19
C ASP A 283 13.04 56.47 -30.75
N THR A 284 14.31 56.29 -31.11
CA THR A 284 15.30 55.27 -30.68
C THR A 284 16.28 55.96 -29.70
N PRO A 285 17.31 55.30 -29.13
CA PRO A 285 17.42 54.02 -28.40
C PRO A 285 18.11 54.20 -27.02
N THR A 286 17.96 53.28 -26.06
CA THR A 286 19.05 53.04 -25.06
C THR A 286 19.02 51.63 -24.48
N CYS A 287 20.16 50.96 -24.60
CA CYS A 287 20.55 49.79 -23.82
C CYS A 287 20.64 50.11 -22.32
N ARG A 288 20.16 49.20 -21.46
CA ARG A 288 20.89 48.78 -20.26
C ARG A 288 20.32 47.49 -19.66
N ASP A 289 21.26 46.64 -19.29
CA ASP A 289 21.18 45.43 -18.48
C ASP A 289 20.08 45.39 -17.42
N SER A 290 19.50 44.20 -17.23
CA SER A 290 19.47 43.52 -15.92
C SER A 290 18.81 42.15 -15.97
N ARG A 291 19.55 41.13 -15.53
CA ARG A 291 19.10 39.96 -14.76
C ARG A 291 18.02 39.07 -15.41
N ARG A 292 18.48 38.03 -16.13
CA ARG A 292 17.72 36.77 -16.24
C ARG A 292 17.71 36.07 -14.89
N SER A 293 16.69 36.38 -14.09
CA SER A 293 16.23 35.52 -13.01
C SER A 293 15.74 34.21 -13.62
N ARG A 294 16.55 33.15 -13.53
CA ARG A 294 16.08 31.76 -13.65
C ARG A 294 15.51 31.38 -12.30
N ASP A 295 14.29 31.81 -12.03
CA ASP A 295 13.43 31.23 -11.00
C ASP A 295 11.99 31.65 -11.30
N GLY A 296 11.16 30.66 -11.61
CA GLY A 296 9.78 30.86 -12.06
C GLY A 296 9.15 29.58 -12.56
N GLY A 297 9.27 28.48 -11.80
CA GLY A 297 8.47 27.28 -11.99
C GLY A 297 7.01 27.54 -11.60
N GLY A 298 6.26 28.21 -12.49
CA GLY A 298 4.80 28.26 -12.43
C GLY A 298 4.20 26.96 -12.96
N PRO A 299 3.10 26.43 -12.38
CA PRO A 299 2.46 25.23 -12.87
C PRO A 299 1.56 25.60 -14.06
N ASP A 300 2.14 25.76 -15.24
CA ASP A 300 1.36 25.93 -16.47
C ASP A 300 0.79 24.58 -16.92
N GLY A 301 -0.53 24.55 -17.07
CA GLY A 301 -1.35 23.37 -17.34
C GLY A 301 -1.31 22.89 -18.80
N THR A 302 -0.14 22.90 -19.45
CA THR A 302 0.01 22.32 -20.79
C THR A 302 -0.11 20.80 -20.71
N ALA A 303 -0.98 20.24 -21.55
CA ALA A 303 -1.30 18.82 -21.58
C ALA A 303 -0.02 18.01 -21.87
N ARG A 304 0.44 17.23 -20.89
CA ARG A 304 1.64 16.43 -21.02
C ARG A 304 1.38 15.20 -21.91
N PRO A 305 2.24 14.90 -22.90
CA PRO A 305 2.08 13.70 -23.73
C PRO A 305 2.02 12.45 -22.86
N SER A 306 0.96 11.67 -23.02
CA SER A 306 0.73 10.46 -22.24
C SER A 306 0.01 9.41 -23.08
N ALA A 307 0.28 8.13 -22.85
CA ALA A 307 -0.31 7.01 -23.58
C ALA A 307 -0.47 5.78 -22.67
N GLU A 308 -1.40 4.89 -23.03
CA GLU A 308 -1.59 3.59 -22.38
C GLU A 308 -1.63 2.45 -23.41
N ALA A 309 -1.07 1.30 -23.04
CA ALA A 309 -1.46 0.01 -23.59
C ALA A 309 -2.22 -0.80 -22.55
N ILE A 310 -3.27 -1.48 -23.00
CA ILE A 310 -4.22 -2.20 -22.17
C ILE A 310 -4.29 -3.63 -22.70
N TRP A 311 -3.88 -4.60 -21.90
CA TRP A 311 -4.07 -6.01 -22.20
C TRP A 311 -5.47 -6.42 -21.75
N ARG A 312 -6.28 -6.89 -22.70
CA ARG A 312 -7.64 -7.34 -22.48
C ARG A 312 -7.99 -8.45 -23.48
N ASP A 313 -8.56 -9.54 -22.97
CA ASP A 313 -9.03 -10.69 -23.76
C ASP A 313 -7.93 -11.25 -24.68
N GLY A 314 -6.73 -11.40 -24.12
CA GLY A 314 -5.59 -11.96 -24.85
C GLY A 314 -4.95 -11.02 -25.87
N ARG A 315 -5.27 -9.71 -25.87
CA ARG A 315 -4.80 -8.75 -26.88
C ARG A 315 -4.42 -7.39 -26.27
N TRP A 316 -3.44 -6.72 -26.87
CA TRP A 316 -3.06 -5.35 -26.53
C TRP A 316 -3.87 -4.32 -27.33
N TRP A 317 -4.46 -3.37 -26.60
CA TRP A 317 -5.12 -2.17 -27.12
C TRP A 317 -4.28 -0.95 -26.76
N ARG A 318 -4.12 -0.01 -27.67
CA ARG A 318 -3.26 1.17 -27.46
C ARG A 318 -4.07 2.45 -27.66
N THR A 319 -3.78 3.48 -26.89
CA THR A 319 -4.43 4.78 -26.99
C THR A 319 -3.54 5.88 -26.43
N GLY A 320 -3.53 7.03 -27.10
CA GLY A 320 -3.08 8.28 -26.48
C GLY A 320 -4.04 8.72 -25.37
N LEU A 321 -3.55 9.60 -24.48
CA LEU A 321 -4.33 10.25 -23.44
C LEU A 321 -4.42 11.75 -23.69
N ARG A 322 -5.58 12.34 -23.44
CA ARG A 322 -5.80 13.79 -23.53
C ARG A 322 -6.23 14.34 -22.19
N CYS A 323 -5.71 15.52 -21.84
CA CYS A 323 -6.24 16.33 -20.76
C CYS A 323 -7.47 17.09 -21.28
N THR A 324 -8.60 17.00 -20.59
CA THR A 324 -9.65 18.02 -20.76
C THR A 324 -9.31 19.24 -19.89
N PRO A 325 -9.23 20.45 -20.46
CA PRO A 325 -9.04 21.66 -19.67
C PRO A 325 -10.23 21.90 -18.71
N GLU A 326 -9.95 22.59 -17.62
CA GLU A 326 -10.92 22.93 -16.56
C GLU A 326 -12.18 23.59 -17.16
N GLY A 327 -13.39 23.11 -16.82
CA GLY A 327 -14.65 23.82 -17.08
C GLY A 327 -15.58 23.32 -18.19
N SER A 328 -15.28 22.23 -18.91
CA SER A 328 -16.26 21.65 -19.85
C SER A 328 -17.44 20.98 -19.11
N PRO A 329 -18.71 21.26 -19.45
CA PRO A 329 -19.86 20.69 -18.75
C PRO A 329 -20.07 19.22 -19.17
N GLY A 330 -19.33 18.32 -18.55
CA GLY A 330 -19.46 16.89 -18.82
C GLY A 330 -18.44 16.07 -18.04
N ARG A 331 -18.88 15.48 -16.93
CA ARG A 331 -18.15 14.54 -16.07
C ARG A 331 -16.94 15.09 -15.28
N SER A 332 -17.21 15.26 -13.99
CA SER A 332 -16.28 15.01 -12.87
C SER A 332 -15.13 16.01 -12.63
N ALA A 333 -15.36 16.91 -11.67
CA ALA A 333 -14.31 17.41 -10.79
C ALA A 333 -14.92 17.65 -9.40
N LEU A 334 -14.27 17.15 -8.35
CA LEU A 334 -14.41 17.71 -7.01
C LEU A 334 -13.01 17.94 -6.46
N PRO A 335 -12.81 19.07 -5.75
CA PRO A 335 -11.81 19.13 -4.73
C PRO A 335 -12.38 19.47 -3.36
N VAL A 336 -11.85 18.79 -2.34
CA VAL A 336 -11.65 19.36 -1.00
C VAL A 336 -10.44 20.29 -1.13
N GLY A 337 -10.63 21.61 -1.06
CA GLY A 337 -9.57 22.62 -0.85
C GLY A 337 -8.43 22.75 -1.87
N GLY A 338 -8.35 21.93 -2.92
CA GLY A 338 -7.34 22.03 -4.00
C GLY A 338 -7.93 22.58 -5.30
N ARG A 339 -7.09 23.10 -6.21
CA ARG A 339 -7.52 23.35 -7.60
C ARG A 339 -8.10 22.07 -8.22
N PRO A 340 -9.15 22.16 -9.07
CA PRO A 340 -9.62 21.01 -9.85
C PRO A 340 -8.45 20.42 -10.63
N ARG A 341 -8.13 19.15 -10.42
CA ARG A 341 -7.05 18.51 -11.21
C ARG A 341 -7.59 18.24 -12.62
N PRO A 342 -6.80 18.50 -13.69
CA PRO A 342 -7.19 18.12 -15.04
C PRO A 342 -7.45 16.61 -15.11
N SER A 343 -8.56 16.21 -15.74
CA SER A 343 -8.91 14.81 -15.96
C SER A 343 -8.29 14.31 -17.26
N LEU A 344 -7.68 13.13 -17.18
CA LEU A 344 -7.16 12.41 -18.34
C LEU A 344 -8.23 11.47 -18.89
N HIS A 345 -8.36 11.41 -20.21
CA HIS A 345 -9.22 10.45 -20.89
C HIS A 345 -8.49 9.80 -22.06
N ARG A 346 -8.88 8.56 -22.37
CA ARG A 346 -8.39 7.82 -23.53
C ARG A 346 -8.96 8.43 -24.80
N VAL A 347 -8.13 8.59 -25.82
CA VAL A 347 -8.58 9.01 -27.17
C VAL A 347 -9.49 7.94 -27.79
N VAL A 348 -9.12 6.67 -27.61
CA VAL A 348 -9.90 5.51 -28.04
C VAL A 348 -10.07 4.57 -26.85
N GLU A 349 -11.31 4.31 -26.45
CA GLU A 349 -11.59 3.33 -25.41
C GLU A 349 -11.46 1.91 -25.98
N PRO A 350 -10.78 0.96 -25.30
CA PRO A 350 -10.79 -0.44 -25.70
C PRO A 350 -12.22 -1.00 -25.72
N PRO A 351 -12.53 -1.96 -26.62
CA PRO A 351 -13.87 -2.53 -26.73
C PRO A 351 -14.28 -3.21 -25.43
N GLU A 352 -15.59 -3.27 -25.17
CA GLU A 352 -16.11 -3.96 -23.98
C GLU A 352 -15.56 -5.40 -23.90
N PRO A 353 -15.08 -5.84 -22.72
CA PRO A 353 -14.57 -7.19 -22.59
C PRO A 353 -15.64 -8.23 -22.92
N LEU A 354 -15.28 -9.27 -23.67
CA LEU A 354 -16.20 -10.30 -24.17
C LEU A 354 -16.92 -11.06 -23.03
N ARG A 355 -16.29 -11.07 -21.85
CA ARG A 355 -16.71 -11.74 -20.62
C ARG A 355 -17.71 -10.96 -19.77
N LEU A 356 -17.94 -9.68 -20.07
CA LEU A 356 -18.86 -8.84 -19.31
C LEU A 356 -20.27 -8.88 -19.92
N ARG A 357 -21.27 -9.11 -19.07
CA ARG A 357 -22.69 -9.15 -19.43
C ARG A 357 -23.39 -7.85 -19.03
N GLU A 358 -24.70 -7.92 -18.75
CA GLU A 358 -25.48 -6.77 -18.31
C GLU A 358 -24.90 -6.10 -17.04
N PRO A 359 -25.12 -4.79 -16.87
CA PRO A 359 -24.77 -4.09 -15.65
C PRO A 359 -25.42 -4.74 -14.41
N VAL A 360 -24.65 -4.85 -13.33
CA VAL A 360 -25.15 -5.35 -12.04
C VAL A 360 -26.32 -4.46 -11.59
N PRO A 361 -27.50 -5.06 -11.31
CA PRO A 361 -28.65 -4.33 -10.79
C PRO A 361 -28.27 -3.56 -9.52
N GLY A 362 -28.67 -2.29 -9.46
CA GLY A 362 -28.41 -1.47 -8.29
C GLY A 362 -29.32 -0.26 -8.26
N ARG A 363 -29.70 0.15 -7.04
CA ARG A 363 -30.46 1.37 -6.82
C ARG A 363 -29.52 2.54 -6.53
N PRO A 364 -29.86 3.77 -6.93
CA PRO A 364 -29.14 4.96 -6.47
C PRO A 364 -29.06 4.97 -4.94
N CYS A 365 -27.91 5.40 -4.39
CA CYS A 365 -27.76 5.57 -2.96
C CYS A 365 -28.68 6.72 -2.49
N PRO A 366 -29.58 6.50 -1.51
CA PRO A 366 -30.50 7.53 -1.04
C PRO A 366 -29.79 8.72 -0.38
N ASP A 367 -28.56 8.52 0.10
CA ASP A 367 -27.76 9.56 0.76
C ASP A 367 -26.89 10.37 -0.21
N CYS A 368 -26.68 9.88 -1.44
CA CYS A 368 -25.84 10.54 -2.46
C CYS A 368 -26.64 11.39 -3.46
N ARG A 369 -27.71 12.05 -3.02
CA ARG A 369 -28.62 12.80 -3.92
C ARG A 369 -27.99 14.04 -4.58
N SER A 370 -26.92 14.60 -4.03
CA SER A 370 -26.11 15.64 -4.69
C SER A 370 -24.81 15.06 -5.23
N ARG A 371 -24.21 15.71 -6.24
CA ARG A 371 -22.89 15.33 -6.76
C ARG A 371 -21.77 15.46 -5.73
N GLU A 372 -22.04 16.12 -4.61
CA GLU A 372 -21.10 16.40 -3.53
C GLU A 372 -21.24 15.35 -2.42
N ALA A 373 -20.14 14.89 -1.84
CA ALA A 373 -20.17 13.97 -0.72
C ALA A 373 -20.73 14.67 0.53
N THR A 374 -22.05 14.64 0.72
CA THR A 374 -22.71 15.20 1.90
C THR A 374 -23.11 14.09 2.88
N ARG A 375 -22.90 14.29 4.17
CA ARG A 375 -23.42 13.45 5.27
C ARG A 375 -24.55 14.19 5.99
N VAL A 376 -25.48 13.45 6.60
CA VAL A 376 -26.48 14.04 7.50
C VAL A 376 -25.73 14.84 8.57
N CYS A 377 -26.11 16.10 8.72
CA CYS A 377 -25.54 16.94 9.75
C CYS A 377 -26.03 16.44 11.11
N ARG A 378 -25.14 16.41 12.11
CA ARG A 378 -25.54 15.99 13.46
C ARG A 378 -26.67 16.84 14.05
N CYS A 379 -26.87 18.06 13.53
CA CYS A 379 -28.00 18.92 13.92
C CYS A 379 -29.39 18.37 13.53
N GLY A 380 -29.47 17.36 12.66
CA GLY A 380 -30.73 16.71 12.26
C GLY A 380 -30.93 15.33 12.90
N ILE A 381 -30.07 14.91 13.84
CA ILE A 381 -30.27 13.65 14.55
C ILE A 381 -31.26 13.90 15.69
N GLY A 382 -32.47 13.33 15.57
CA GLY A 382 -33.53 13.44 16.59
C GLY A 382 -34.56 14.57 16.36
N GLY A 383 -34.52 15.26 15.22
CA GLY A 383 -35.45 16.35 14.88
C GLY A 383 -35.19 16.97 13.50
N GLY A 384 -35.93 18.03 13.16
CA GLY A 384 -35.65 18.85 11.97
C GLY A 384 -34.28 19.56 12.10
N PRO A 385 -33.57 19.81 10.99
CA PRO A 385 -32.29 20.50 11.05
C PRO A 385 -32.47 21.93 11.58
N ALA A 386 -31.57 22.38 12.45
CA ALA A 386 -31.54 23.77 12.89
C ALA A 386 -31.25 24.70 11.69
N ASP A 387 -32.13 25.68 11.46
CA ASP A 387 -32.08 26.59 10.31
C ASP A 387 -30.75 27.37 10.19
N ASP A 388 -30.08 27.64 11.32
CA ASP A 388 -28.81 28.37 11.40
C ASP A 388 -27.58 27.50 11.73
N CYS A 389 -27.59 26.21 11.39
CA CYS A 389 -26.45 25.35 11.72
C CYS A 389 -25.20 25.69 10.87
N ASP A 390 -24.14 26.21 11.49
CA ASP A 390 -22.85 26.55 10.85
C ASP A 390 -22.20 25.43 10.00
N ARG A 391 -22.57 24.17 10.24
CA ARG A 391 -22.02 23.02 9.50
C ARG A 391 -22.80 22.66 8.24
N CYS A 392 -24.09 22.98 8.17
CA CYS A 392 -24.94 22.63 7.04
C CYS A 392 -25.74 23.80 6.45
N GLY A 393 -25.67 24.99 7.05
CA GLY A 393 -26.45 26.17 6.66
C GLY A 393 -27.95 25.89 6.59
N GLY A 394 -28.51 25.22 7.61
CA GLY A 394 -29.94 24.88 7.66
C GLY A 394 -30.37 23.68 6.81
N THR A 395 -29.52 23.18 5.90
CA THR A 395 -29.90 22.09 4.97
C THR A 395 -29.99 20.70 5.60
N GLY A 396 -29.57 20.56 6.86
CA GLY A 396 -29.46 19.28 7.54
C GLY A 396 -28.40 18.33 6.97
N ARG A 397 -27.54 18.81 6.05
CA ARG A 397 -26.48 18.02 5.42
C ARG A 397 -25.16 18.81 5.34
N GLN A 398 -24.08 18.22 5.82
CA GLN A 398 -22.74 18.84 5.80
C GLN A 398 -21.85 18.10 4.77
N ARG A 399 -20.95 18.80 4.10
CA ARG A 399 -19.93 18.16 3.25
C ARG A 399 -19.02 17.26 4.10
N SER A 400 -18.60 16.14 3.55
CA SER A 400 -17.77 15.13 4.21
C SER A 400 -16.59 14.79 3.33
N ALA A 401 -15.38 14.87 3.88
CA ALA A 401 -14.18 14.31 3.25
C ALA A 401 -14.18 12.77 3.27
N LEU A 402 -15.02 12.16 4.12
CA LEU A 402 -15.17 10.72 4.24
C LEU A 402 -16.18 10.18 3.21
N ARG A 403 -15.92 8.96 2.72
CA ARG A 403 -16.83 8.23 1.84
C ARG A 403 -18.22 8.10 2.47
N CYS A 404 -19.27 8.06 1.63
CA CYS A 404 -20.63 7.86 2.10
C CYS A 404 -20.74 6.56 2.91
N ALA A 405 -21.20 6.63 4.15
CA ALA A 405 -21.30 5.46 5.04
C ALA A 405 -22.26 4.38 4.54
N THR A 406 -23.15 4.70 3.60
CA THR A 406 -24.17 3.79 3.05
C THR A 406 -23.68 3.05 1.82
N CYS A 407 -23.06 3.74 0.85
CA CYS A 407 -22.59 3.12 -0.41
C CYS A 407 -21.06 3.04 -0.54
N GLY A 408 -20.30 3.58 0.42
CA GLY A 408 -18.85 3.65 0.39
C GLY A 408 -18.29 4.53 -0.73
N GLY A 409 -19.09 5.48 -1.24
CA GLY A 409 -18.67 6.41 -2.31
C GLY A 409 -19.04 5.97 -3.74
N THR A 410 -19.55 4.75 -3.93
CA THR A 410 -19.96 4.22 -5.25
C THR A 410 -21.25 4.86 -5.80
N ARG A 411 -21.99 5.58 -4.94
CA ARG A 411 -23.31 6.20 -5.21
C ARG A 411 -24.41 5.23 -5.62
N ARG A 412 -24.15 3.92 -5.55
CA ARG A 412 -25.11 2.87 -5.87
C ARG A 412 -25.08 1.80 -4.79
N LEU A 413 -26.25 1.30 -4.42
CA LEU A 413 -26.39 0.11 -3.62
C LEU A 413 -26.58 -1.06 -4.57
N ARG A 414 -25.59 -1.95 -4.61
CA ARG A 414 -25.58 -3.13 -5.49
C ARG A 414 -26.42 -4.24 -4.86
N ARG A 415 -27.05 -5.05 -5.71
CA ARG A 415 -27.74 -6.29 -5.32
C ARG A 415 -26.92 -7.54 -5.61
N THR A 416 -25.76 -7.38 -6.23
CA THR A 416 -24.85 -8.47 -6.53
C THR A 416 -23.43 -8.02 -6.21
N VAL A 417 -22.64 -8.91 -5.63
CA VAL A 417 -21.20 -8.76 -5.45
C VAL A 417 -20.51 -9.90 -6.17
N LEU A 418 -19.48 -9.57 -6.93
CA LEU A 418 -18.57 -10.54 -7.54
C LEU A 418 -17.35 -10.68 -6.63
N VAL A 419 -17.13 -11.86 -6.07
CA VAL A 419 -15.92 -12.15 -5.30
C VAL A 419 -14.95 -12.94 -6.16
N THR A 420 -13.68 -12.58 -6.14
CA THR A 420 -12.61 -13.29 -6.85
C THR A 420 -11.53 -13.67 -5.84
N LEU A 421 -11.35 -14.97 -5.59
CA LEU A 421 -10.29 -15.48 -4.73
C LEU A 421 -9.12 -15.96 -5.59
N THR A 422 -7.87 -15.67 -5.21
CA THR A 422 -6.70 -16.04 -6.01
C THR A 422 -5.44 -16.30 -5.18
N ASP A 423 -4.59 -17.22 -5.64
CA ASP A 423 -3.23 -17.44 -5.11
C ASP A 423 -2.17 -16.50 -5.72
N LEU A 424 -2.57 -15.51 -6.53
CA LEU A 424 -1.70 -14.60 -7.30
C LEU A 424 -0.77 -15.31 -8.30
N ARG A 425 -1.04 -16.57 -8.62
CA ARG A 425 -0.27 -17.37 -9.57
C ARG A 425 -1.17 -17.86 -10.68
N HIS A 426 -1.93 -18.91 -10.43
CA HIS A 426 -2.67 -19.64 -11.46
C HIS A 426 -4.04 -20.12 -11.00
N ARG A 427 -4.33 -20.08 -9.69
CA ARG A 427 -5.62 -20.48 -9.14
C ARG A 427 -6.47 -19.24 -8.93
N VAL A 428 -7.67 -19.26 -9.50
CA VAL A 428 -8.68 -18.22 -9.34
C VAL A 428 -10.05 -18.88 -9.21
N VAL A 429 -10.85 -18.41 -8.26
CA VAL A 429 -12.26 -18.79 -8.10
C VAL A 429 -13.10 -17.52 -8.16
N HIS A 430 -14.16 -17.53 -8.98
CA HIS A 430 -15.12 -16.43 -9.05
C HIS A 430 -16.45 -16.86 -8.44
N LEU A 431 -16.93 -16.09 -7.45
CA LEU A 431 -18.21 -16.31 -6.79
C LEU A 431 -19.14 -15.14 -7.09
N THR A 432 -20.40 -15.43 -7.42
CA THR A 432 -21.43 -14.40 -7.57
C THR A 432 -22.40 -14.51 -6.41
N TRP A 433 -22.44 -13.48 -5.56
CA TRP A 433 -23.38 -13.39 -4.45
C TRP A 433 -24.50 -12.43 -4.81
N GLN A 434 -25.75 -12.90 -4.76
CA GLN A 434 -26.91 -12.16 -5.24
C GLN A 434 -28.00 -12.10 -4.17
N ALA A 435 -28.45 -10.87 -3.90
CA ALA A 435 -29.58 -10.59 -3.01
C ALA A 435 -30.88 -11.23 -3.54
N GLY A 436 -31.76 -11.64 -2.62
CA GLY A 436 -33.03 -12.32 -2.94
C GLY A 436 -32.87 -13.80 -3.30
N ALA A 437 -31.67 -14.37 -3.22
CA ALA A 437 -31.50 -15.83 -3.27
C ALA A 437 -32.17 -16.45 -2.03
N PRO A 438 -33.11 -17.40 -2.20
CA PRO A 438 -33.74 -18.05 -1.06
C PRO A 438 -32.70 -18.92 -0.36
N GLU A 439 -32.28 -18.47 0.82
CA GLU A 439 -31.38 -19.20 1.71
C GLU A 439 -32.09 -19.47 3.03
N VAL A 440 -31.82 -20.63 3.62
CA VAL A 440 -32.21 -20.90 5.02
C VAL A 440 -30.99 -20.57 5.88
N PRO A 441 -30.90 -19.35 6.44
CA PRO A 441 -29.78 -19.01 7.30
C PRO A 441 -29.95 -19.70 8.66
N CYS A 442 -28.83 -19.91 9.37
CA CYS A 442 -28.86 -20.39 10.74
C CYS A 442 -28.82 -19.18 11.68
N GLU A 443 -29.86 -18.95 12.47
CA GLU A 443 -29.78 -17.96 13.55
C GLU A 443 -28.83 -18.45 14.63
N VAL A 444 -27.80 -17.64 14.91
CA VAL A 444 -26.69 -18.00 15.81
C VAL A 444 -26.68 -17.17 17.09
N ALA A 445 -27.30 -15.99 17.08
CA ALA A 445 -27.48 -15.15 18.25
C ALA A 445 -28.55 -14.09 18.04
N THR A 446 -28.86 -13.36 19.09
CA THR A 446 -29.70 -12.15 19.05
C THR A 446 -28.95 -11.01 19.74
N GLU A 447 -28.80 -9.88 19.06
CA GLU A 447 -28.16 -8.69 19.65
C GLU A 447 -29.04 -8.06 20.76
N PRO A 448 -28.43 -7.30 21.69
CA PRO A 448 -29.17 -6.44 22.61
C PRO A 448 -30.07 -5.48 21.83
N GLY A 449 -31.39 -5.71 21.87
CA GLY A 449 -32.38 -5.01 21.03
C GLY A 449 -33.23 -5.92 20.14
N GLY A 450 -33.03 -7.25 20.18
CA GLY A 450 -33.89 -8.22 19.51
C GLY A 450 -33.58 -8.42 18.02
N ARG A 451 -32.45 -7.91 17.53
CA ARG A 451 -32.01 -8.09 16.14
C ARG A 451 -31.34 -9.46 15.99
N PRO A 452 -31.82 -10.33 15.09
CA PRO A 452 -31.22 -11.64 14.90
C PRO A 452 -29.89 -11.53 14.16
N VAL A 453 -28.90 -12.28 14.62
CA VAL A 453 -27.63 -12.50 13.94
C VAL A 453 -27.69 -13.88 13.32
N VAL A 454 -27.47 -13.94 12.02
CA VAL A 454 -27.53 -15.20 11.29
C VAL A 454 -26.21 -15.49 10.60
N GLN A 455 -25.93 -16.77 10.42
CA GLN A 455 -24.80 -17.25 9.64
C GLN A 455 -25.29 -17.80 8.30
N LEU A 456 -24.74 -17.25 7.22
CA LEU A 456 -25.05 -17.68 5.85
C LEU A 456 -24.43 -19.04 5.52
N PRO A 457 -24.90 -19.78 4.50
CA PRO A 457 -24.27 -21.04 4.05
C PRO A 457 -22.81 -20.88 3.62
N GLU A 458 -22.05 -21.98 3.58
CA GLU A 458 -20.60 -22.00 3.28
C GLU A 458 -20.21 -21.26 1.98
N ARG A 459 -21.07 -21.26 0.95
CA ARG A 459 -20.81 -20.55 -0.31
C ARG A 459 -20.63 -19.03 -0.17
N TYR A 460 -21.11 -18.44 0.93
CA TYR A 460 -20.95 -17.02 1.25
C TYR A 460 -19.82 -16.78 2.27
N ARG A 461 -19.20 -17.82 2.81
CA ARG A 461 -18.14 -17.72 3.83
C ARG A 461 -16.78 -17.81 3.17
N LEU A 462 -16.02 -16.72 3.13
CA LEU A 462 -14.69 -16.78 2.48
C LEU A 462 -13.74 -17.76 3.16
N GLY A 463 -13.85 -17.95 4.48
CA GLY A 463 -13.05 -18.93 5.21
C GLY A 463 -13.25 -20.36 4.74
N ALA A 464 -14.45 -20.74 4.28
CA ALA A 464 -14.72 -22.07 3.74
C ALA A 464 -13.96 -22.36 2.42
N TRP A 465 -13.58 -21.31 1.71
CA TRP A 465 -12.82 -21.40 0.45
C TRP A 465 -11.30 -21.40 0.66
N ALA A 466 -10.79 -20.97 1.83
CA ALA A 466 -9.35 -20.93 2.12
C ALA A 466 -8.65 -22.29 1.90
N ARG A 467 -9.33 -23.39 2.26
CA ARG A 467 -8.84 -24.77 2.07
C ARG A 467 -8.57 -25.13 0.60
N VAL A 468 -9.33 -24.56 -0.35
CA VAL A 468 -9.15 -24.78 -1.80
C VAL A 468 -7.78 -24.27 -2.27
N PHE A 469 -7.28 -23.23 -1.59
CA PHE A 469 -5.97 -22.63 -1.85
C PHE A 469 -4.87 -23.17 -0.94
N GLY A 470 -5.19 -24.09 0.00
CA GLY A 470 -4.23 -24.65 0.95
C GLY A 470 -3.73 -23.64 1.99
N VAL A 471 -4.51 -22.59 2.26
CA VAL A 471 -4.20 -21.55 3.25
C VAL A 471 -5.22 -21.56 4.40
N ARG A 472 -4.89 -20.89 5.49
CA ARG A 472 -5.83 -20.72 6.60
C ARG A 472 -6.82 -19.59 6.29
N PRO A 473 -8.03 -19.58 6.87
CA PRO A 473 -8.96 -18.47 6.72
C PRO A 473 -8.39 -17.09 7.09
N GLU A 474 -7.46 -17.05 8.04
CA GLU A 474 -6.77 -15.84 8.52
C GLU A 474 -5.72 -15.32 7.53
N ASP A 475 -5.28 -16.16 6.59
CA ASP A 475 -4.33 -15.78 5.54
C ASP A 475 -5.04 -15.15 4.33
N LEU A 476 -6.38 -15.02 4.38
CA LEU A 476 -7.14 -14.29 3.37
C LEU A 476 -7.02 -12.78 3.60
N ALA A 477 -6.68 -12.06 2.53
CA ALA A 477 -6.57 -10.60 2.55
C ALA A 477 -7.23 -9.97 1.32
N GLU A 478 -7.67 -8.73 1.42
CA GLU A 478 -8.06 -7.92 0.27
C GLU A 478 -6.84 -7.71 -0.63
N ALA A 479 -7.02 -7.96 -1.92
CA ALA A 479 -5.95 -7.82 -2.90
C ALA A 479 -5.47 -6.37 -3.08
N ASP A 480 -6.34 -5.41 -2.77
CA ASP A 480 -5.98 -4.01 -2.67
C ASP A 480 -5.54 -3.69 -1.24
N GLY A 481 -4.27 -3.31 -1.07
CA GLY A 481 -3.72 -2.88 0.22
C GLY A 481 -3.42 -4.00 1.23
N GLY A 482 -3.79 -5.27 0.95
CA GLY A 482 -3.45 -6.41 1.81
C GLY A 482 -4.22 -6.44 3.13
N HIS A 483 -5.35 -5.75 3.23
CA HIS A 483 -6.12 -5.68 4.47
C HIS A 483 -6.73 -7.04 4.82
N ALA A 484 -6.65 -7.43 6.10
CA ALA A 484 -7.24 -8.68 6.57
C ALA A 484 -8.76 -8.72 6.32
N ILE A 485 -9.27 -9.89 5.90
CA ILE A 485 -10.71 -10.06 5.69
C ILE A 485 -11.43 -10.03 7.06
N PRO A 486 -12.42 -9.12 7.24
CA PRO A 486 -13.22 -9.05 8.45
C PRO A 486 -13.89 -10.38 8.76
N ARG A 487 -14.09 -10.66 10.05
CA ARG A 487 -14.63 -11.93 10.50
C ARG A 487 -16.03 -12.19 9.94
N GLU A 488 -16.87 -11.17 9.90
CA GLU A 488 -18.23 -11.21 9.36
C GLU A 488 -18.22 -11.71 7.91
N LEU A 489 -17.23 -11.27 7.13
CA LEU A 489 -17.04 -11.68 5.75
C LEU A 489 -16.40 -13.09 5.64
N ARG A 490 -15.48 -13.41 6.55
CA ARG A 490 -14.80 -14.71 6.60
C ARG A 490 -15.75 -15.84 6.96
N ASP A 491 -16.57 -15.63 7.98
CA ASP A 491 -17.45 -16.63 8.61
C ASP A 491 -18.90 -16.52 8.15
N GLY A 492 -19.25 -15.47 7.39
CA GLY A 492 -20.58 -15.24 6.83
C GLY A 492 -21.64 -14.83 7.84
N TYR A 493 -21.27 -14.02 8.85
CA TYR A 493 -22.22 -13.48 9.81
C TYR A 493 -22.85 -12.18 9.30
N VAL A 494 -24.15 -12.01 9.57
CA VAL A 494 -24.89 -10.80 9.25
C VAL A 494 -25.91 -10.50 10.35
N THR A 495 -25.94 -9.24 10.82
CA THR A 495 -27.01 -8.75 11.71
C THR A 495 -28.19 -8.29 10.87
N LEU A 496 -29.35 -8.89 11.09
CA LEU A 496 -30.57 -8.51 10.39
C LEU A 496 -31.21 -7.29 11.07
N PRO A 497 -31.74 -6.32 10.29
CA PRO A 497 -32.39 -5.15 10.86
C PRO A 497 -33.74 -5.49 11.53
N TRP A 498 -34.39 -6.57 11.12
CA TRP A 498 -35.59 -7.15 11.74
C TRP A 498 -35.72 -8.64 11.41
N PRO A 499 -36.49 -9.43 12.19
CA PRO A 499 -36.78 -10.83 11.86
C PRO A 499 -37.45 -10.98 10.50
N GLY A 500 -36.92 -11.86 9.65
CA GLY A 500 -37.45 -12.11 8.29
C GLY A 500 -36.93 -11.17 7.20
N ALA A 501 -35.99 -10.27 7.50
CA ALA A 501 -35.23 -9.57 6.46
C ALA A 501 -34.43 -10.56 5.59
N ASP A 502 -34.17 -10.21 4.32
CA ASP A 502 -33.35 -11.01 3.41
C ASP A 502 -31.88 -11.03 3.88
N PRO A 503 -31.37 -12.16 4.41
CA PRO A 503 -30.04 -12.20 5.01
C PRO A 503 -28.94 -12.05 3.97
N VAL A 504 -29.13 -12.59 2.76
CA VAL A 504 -28.17 -12.46 1.66
C VAL A 504 -28.18 -11.02 1.14
N GLY A 505 -29.37 -10.42 1.03
CA GLY A 505 -29.53 -9.03 0.63
C GLY A 505 -28.81 -8.04 1.56
N GLU A 506 -28.94 -8.24 2.87
CA GLU A 506 -28.23 -7.43 3.86
C GLU A 506 -26.71 -7.67 3.81
N TYR A 507 -26.28 -8.93 3.70
CA TYR A 507 -24.86 -9.26 3.59
C TYR A 507 -24.21 -8.67 2.34
N VAL A 508 -24.84 -8.84 1.17
CA VAL A 508 -24.37 -8.26 -0.10
C VAL A 508 -24.35 -6.73 -0.05
N ARG A 509 -25.30 -6.10 0.66
CA ARG A 509 -25.32 -4.64 0.86
C ARG A 509 -24.12 -4.18 1.69
N GLU A 510 -23.77 -4.91 2.75
CA GLU A 510 -22.63 -4.56 3.62
C GLU A 510 -21.30 -4.80 2.93
N VAL A 511 -21.10 -5.97 2.33
CA VAL A 511 -19.89 -6.32 1.57
C VAL A 511 -19.74 -5.41 0.35
N GLY A 512 -20.83 -5.13 -0.36
CA GLY A 512 -20.84 -4.29 -1.57
C GLY A 512 -20.52 -2.82 -1.34
N ARG A 513 -20.48 -2.36 -0.09
CA ARG A 513 -20.23 -0.97 0.26
C ARG A 513 -18.79 -0.59 -0.07
N GLY A 514 -18.63 0.38 -0.98
CA GLY A 514 -17.31 0.89 -1.36
C GLY A 514 -16.54 0.00 -2.34
N LEU A 515 -17.10 -1.16 -2.72
CA LEU A 515 -16.43 -2.04 -3.67
C LEU A 515 -16.45 -1.47 -5.09
N PRO A 516 -15.28 -1.42 -5.76
CA PRO A 516 -15.17 -0.95 -7.13
C PRO A 516 -15.94 -1.88 -8.07
N ALA A 517 -16.84 -1.35 -8.90
CA ALA A 517 -17.69 -2.17 -9.78
C ALA A 517 -18.43 -3.35 -9.06
N GLY A 518 -18.67 -3.25 -7.75
CA GLY A 518 -19.26 -4.35 -6.96
C GLY A 518 -18.38 -5.60 -6.87
N ARG A 519 -17.06 -5.44 -7.03
CA ARG A 519 -16.10 -6.55 -7.06
C ARG A 519 -15.18 -6.52 -5.85
N LEU A 520 -15.06 -7.66 -5.18
CA LEU A 520 -14.07 -7.92 -4.15
C LEU A 520 -13.03 -8.88 -4.72
N VAL A 521 -11.75 -8.52 -4.65
CA VAL A 521 -10.64 -9.41 -5.02
C VAL A 521 -9.90 -9.76 -3.73
N VAL A 522 -9.75 -11.06 -3.47
CA VAL A 522 -9.19 -11.62 -2.24
C VAL A 522 -8.00 -12.49 -2.60
N THR A 523 -6.89 -12.25 -1.92
CA THR A 523 -5.68 -13.06 -2.04
C THR A 523 -5.68 -14.15 -0.98
N ALA A 524 -5.38 -15.37 -1.41
CA ALA A 524 -5.19 -16.55 -0.59
C ALA A 524 -3.72 -16.95 -0.67
N VAL A 525 -2.86 -16.14 -0.06
CA VAL A 525 -1.41 -16.30 -0.10
C VAL A 525 -0.89 -16.33 1.33
N ARG A 526 -0.11 -17.35 1.66
CA ARG A 526 0.59 -17.38 2.94
C ARG A 526 1.62 -16.25 2.97
N PRO A 527 1.64 -15.39 4.01
CA PRO A 527 2.66 -14.35 4.13
C PRO A 527 4.07 -14.96 4.06
N ASP A 528 4.94 -14.33 3.27
CA ASP A 528 6.33 -14.76 3.12
C ASP A 528 7.20 -14.13 4.21
N VAL A 529 6.97 -14.58 5.43
CA VAL A 529 7.61 -14.09 6.65
C VAL A 529 8.59 -15.11 7.22
N PRO A 530 9.71 -14.67 7.81
CA PRO A 530 10.59 -15.56 8.54
C PRO A 530 9.91 -16.06 9.83
N PRO A 531 10.37 -17.18 10.40
CA PRO A 531 9.95 -17.62 11.72
C PRO A 531 10.15 -16.54 12.79
N LEU A 532 9.31 -16.52 13.83
CA LEU A 532 9.38 -15.53 14.92
C LEU A 532 10.77 -15.47 15.58
N VAL A 533 11.45 -16.62 15.70
CA VAL A 533 12.81 -16.69 16.23
C VAL A 533 13.82 -15.85 15.44
N GLU A 534 13.72 -15.83 14.11
CA GLU A 534 14.64 -15.06 13.28
C GLU A 534 14.33 -13.55 13.36
N LEU A 535 13.06 -13.18 13.49
CA LEU A 535 12.69 -11.78 13.76
C LEU A 535 13.20 -11.33 15.15
N ILE A 536 13.11 -12.18 16.18
CA ILE A 536 13.69 -11.89 17.50
C ILE A 536 15.19 -11.64 17.37
N ARG A 537 15.93 -12.52 16.68
CA ARG A 537 17.36 -12.34 16.45
C ARG A 537 17.67 -11.04 15.71
N LEU A 538 16.91 -10.73 14.67
CA LEU A 538 17.04 -9.49 13.91
C LEU A 538 16.86 -8.26 14.80
N VAL A 539 15.74 -8.18 15.53
CA VAL A 539 15.39 -6.99 16.33
C VAL A 539 16.31 -6.82 17.54
N VAL A 540 16.68 -7.92 18.20
CA VAL A 540 17.68 -7.88 19.28
C VAL A 540 19.07 -7.54 18.73
N GLY A 541 19.42 -8.01 17.53
CA GLY A 541 20.65 -7.65 16.82
C GLY A 541 20.73 -6.17 16.46
N LEU A 542 19.58 -5.53 16.25
CA LEU A 542 19.42 -4.07 16.09
C LEU A 542 19.50 -3.29 17.41
N ASP A 543 19.71 -3.96 18.55
CA ASP A 543 19.66 -3.39 19.90
C ASP A 543 18.30 -2.75 20.26
N LEU A 544 17.22 -3.42 19.84
CA LEU A 544 15.83 -3.00 20.07
C LEU A 544 15.08 -4.01 20.93
N ALA A 545 13.87 -3.62 21.34
CA ALA A 545 12.92 -4.52 21.98
C ALA A 545 11.90 -5.03 20.95
N LEU A 546 11.64 -6.33 20.96
CA LEU A 546 10.49 -6.92 20.25
C LEU A 546 9.40 -7.23 21.26
N HIS A 547 8.21 -6.66 21.07
CA HIS A 547 7.02 -7.00 21.82
C HIS A 547 6.17 -7.95 20.99
N VAL A 548 5.87 -9.13 21.52
CA VAL A 548 4.99 -10.14 20.90
C VAL A 548 3.81 -10.35 21.81
N SER A 549 2.64 -9.89 21.38
CA SER A 549 1.43 -9.89 22.18
C SER A 549 0.42 -10.88 21.61
N LEU A 550 -0.23 -11.65 22.48
CA LEU A 550 -1.26 -12.62 22.14
C LEU A 550 -2.47 -12.45 23.06
N LEU A 551 -3.65 -12.40 22.46
CA LEU A 551 -4.94 -12.39 23.14
C LEU A 551 -5.74 -13.61 22.68
N ASP A 552 -6.08 -14.52 23.61
CA ASP A 552 -6.90 -15.70 23.32
C ASP A 552 -8.33 -15.48 23.82
N LEU A 553 -9.25 -15.28 22.87
CA LEU A 553 -10.67 -15.08 23.11
C LEU A 553 -11.51 -16.32 22.78
N ARG A 554 -10.89 -17.48 22.52
CA ARG A 554 -11.63 -18.72 22.17
C ARG A 554 -12.56 -19.23 23.27
N ARG A 555 -12.41 -18.75 24.51
CA ARG A 555 -13.29 -19.07 25.66
C ARG A 555 -14.35 -18.01 25.93
N HIS A 556 -14.35 -16.89 25.20
CA HIS A 556 -15.29 -15.76 25.33
C HIS A 556 -16.37 -15.85 24.24
N THR A 557 -16.98 -17.03 24.09
CA THR A 557 -17.86 -17.39 22.96
C THR A 557 -19.31 -16.89 23.10
N ASP A 558 -19.59 -15.92 23.97
CA ASP A 558 -20.96 -15.57 24.33
C ASP A 558 -21.75 -14.94 23.16
N HIS A 559 -21.08 -14.44 22.11
CA HIS A 559 -21.75 -13.85 20.95
C HIS A 559 -20.89 -13.94 19.66
N PRO A 560 -21.44 -14.35 18.50
CA PRO A 560 -20.70 -14.55 17.24
C PRO A 560 -20.15 -13.27 16.62
N LEU A 561 -20.67 -12.10 17.01
CA LEU A 561 -20.13 -10.79 16.60
C LEU A 561 -19.10 -10.21 17.58
N ARG A 562 -18.88 -10.85 18.73
CA ARG A 562 -17.77 -10.44 19.60
C ARG A 562 -16.46 -10.94 19.00
N PRO A 563 -15.34 -10.23 19.22
CA PRO A 563 -14.03 -10.75 18.88
C PRO A 563 -13.85 -12.12 19.54
N ASP A 564 -13.54 -13.13 18.75
CA ASP A 564 -13.14 -14.45 19.22
C ASP A 564 -11.89 -14.94 18.49
N GLY A 565 -11.37 -16.09 18.88
CA GLY A 565 -10.15 -16.62 18.29
C GLY A 565 -8.90 -16.07 18.96
N ARG A 566 -7.80 -16.02 18.21
CA ARG A 566 -6.51 -15.53 18.70
C ARG A 566 -6.12 -14.28 17.93
N TYR A 567 -5.72 -13.25 18.66
CA TYR A 567 -5.20 -12.03 18.08
C TYR A 567 -3.74 -11.85 18.46
N TRP A 568 -2.95 -11.37 17.51
CA TRP A 568 -1.52 -11.18 17.61
C TRP A 568 -1.15 -9.72 17.37
N SER A 569 -0.11 -9.23 18.05
CA SER A 569 0.64 -8.03 17.67
C SER A 569 2.13 -8.35 17.76
N VAL A 570 2.91 -7.81 16.84
CA VAL A 570 4.37 -7.88 16.87
C VAL A 570 4.89 -6.48 16.57
N GLU A 571 5.59 -5.89 17.54
CA GLU A 571 5.98 -4.49 17.48
C GLU A 571 7.45 -4.31 17.85
N VAL A 572 8.15 -3.47 17.09
CA VAL A 572 9.51 -3.06 17.39
C VAL A 572 9.48 -1.76 18.18
N ARG A 573 10.15 -1.75 19.33
CA ARG A 573 10.19 -0.60 20.24
C ARG A 573 11.63 -0.29 20.65
N HIS A 574 11.82 0.90 21.22
CA HIS A 574 13.09 1.26 21.84
C HIS A 574 13.45 0.24 22.93
N ARG A 575 14.73 -0.07 23.11
CA ARG A 575 15.17 -1.12 24.06
C ARG A 575 14.68 -0.95 25.49
N TYR A 576 14.44 0.29 25.93
CA TYR A 576 13.91 0.61 27.26
C TYR A 576 12.42 0.98 27.27
N ALA A 577 11.74 0.89 26.13
CA ALA A 577 10.30 1.14 26.09
C ALA A 577 9.59 0.12 27.00
N PRO A 578 8.73 0.59 27.92
CA PRO A 578 7.88 -0.31 28.67
C PRO A 578 6.84 -0.93 27.71
N VAL A 579 6.32 -2.10 28.07
CA VAL A 579 5.07 -2.59 27.47
C VAL A 579 3.96 -1.63 27.89
N HIS A 580 3.04 -1.25 27.01
CA HIS A 580 1.93 -0.39 27.37
C HIS A 580 0.65 -1.24 27.51
N PRO A 581 -0.19 -1.02 28.54
CA PRO A 581 -1.42 -1.81 28.72
C PRO A 581 -2.40 -1.67 27.54
N ALA A 582 -2.32 -0.56 26.81
CA ALA A 582 -3.13 -0.29 25.62
C ALA A 582 -2.64 -0.99 24.33
N ASP A 583 -1.48 -1.66 24.35
CA ASP A 583 -0.93 -2.40 23.21
C ASP A 583 -1.70 -3.72 23.05
N LEU A 584 -2.95 -3.63 22.56
CA LEU A 584 -3.82 -4.79 22.39
C LEU A 584 -3.58 -5.46 21.03
N PRO A 585 -3.49 -6.80 21.01
CA PRO A 585 -3.38 -7.57 19.77
C PRO A 585 -4.57 -7.35 18.81
N THR A 586 -4.29 -7.13 17.53
CA THR A 586 -5.33 -6.86 16.52
C THR A 586 -5.28 -7.79 15.31
N ARG A 587 -4.19 -8.54 15.09
CA ARG A 587 -3.99 -9.35 13.88
C ARG A 587 -4.49 -10.78 14.06
N PRO A 588 -5.14 -11.37 13.04
CA PRO A 588 -5.79 -12.67 13.18
C PRO A 588 -4.79 -13.84 13.23
N SER A 589 -3.52 -13.63 12.85
CA SER A 589 -2.49 -14.67 12.90
C SER A 589 -1.11 -14.07 13.19
N LEU A 590 -0.22 -14.90 13.76
CA LEU A 590 1.18 -14.52 13.99
C LEU A 590 1.87 -14.16 12.68
N ALA A 591 1.65 -14.93 11.61
CA ALA A 591 2.27 -14.66 10.30
C ALA A 591 1.89 -13.27 9.75
N THR A 592 0.62 -12.87 9.91
CA THR A 592 0.15 -11.53 9.52
C THR A 592 0.78 -10.43 10.37
N ALA A 593 0.94 -10.66 11.68
CA ALA A 593 1.59 -9.70 12.58
C ALA A 593 3.09 -9.55 12.27
N LEU A 594 3.78 -10.64 11.91
CA LEU A 594 5.18 -10.61 11.47
C LEU A 594 5.35 -9.86 10.15
N ASP A 595 4.42 -10.05 9.20
CA ASP A 595 4.46 -9.41 7.89
C ASP A 595 4.29 -7.89 8.00
N GLU A 596 3.35 -7.46 8.82
CA GLU A 596 3.15 -6.04 9.13
C GLU A 596 4.36 -5.44 9.84
N CYS A 597 4.89 -6.12 10.86
CA CYS A 597 6.07 -5.67 11.59
C CYS A 597 7.25 -5.46 10.63
N LEU A 598 7.49 -6.39 9.70
CA LEU A 598 8.56 -6.26 8.70
C LEU A 598 8.29 -5.16 7.67
N THR A 599 7.03 -4.98 7.27
CA THR A 599 6.61 -3.93 6.34
C THR A 599 6.88 -2.53 6.91
N HIS A 600 6.63 -2.33 8.21
CA HIS A 600 6.81 -1.05 8.88
C HIS A 600 8.15 -0.86 9.59
N LEU A 601 8.99 -1.90 9.65
CA LEU A 601 10.25 -1.88 10.39
C LEU A 601 11.14 -0.66 10.08
N ALA A 602 11.27 -0.27 8.81
CA ALA A 602 12.08 0.88 8.44
C ALA A 602 11.52 2.22 8.95
N ASP A 603 10.19 2.37 8.95
CA ASP A 603 9.51 3.56 9.47
C ASP A 603 9.57 3.58 11.00
N ASP A 604 9.37 2.42 11.65
CA ASP A 604 9.49 2.26 13.09
C ASP A 604 10.90 2.64 13.56
N LEU A 605 11.94 2.18 12.85
CA LEU A 605 13.32 2.55 13.11
C LEU A 605 13.56 4.06 13.04
N ALA A 606 12.94 4.75 12.08
CA ALA A 606 13.07 6.20 11.96
C ALA A 606 12.49 6.91 13.20
N GLY A 607 11.41 6.39 13.79
CA GLY A 607 10.84 6.88 15.05
C GLY A 607 11.68 6.58 16.29
N LEU A 608 12.62 5.64 16.21
CA LEU A 608 13.52 5.23 17.31
C LEU A 608 14.85 5.97 17.32
N VAL A 609 15.10 6.83 16.32
CA VAL A 609 16.28 7.69 16.27
C VAL A 609 16.21 8.74 17.39
N PRO A 610 17.28 8.96 18.17
CA PRO A 610 17.34 10.05 19.14
C PRO A 610 17.04 11.41 18.51
N ALA A 611 16.05 12.12 19.07
CA ALA A 611 15.64 13.45 18.63
C ALA A 611 16.74 14.50 18.84
N ASP A 612 17.57 14.33 19.87
CA ASP A 612 18.76 15.16 20.08
C ASP A 612 19.85 14.77 19.07
N PRO A 613 20.25 15.69 18.15
CA PRO A 613 21.28 15.39 17.17
C PRO A 613 22.67 15.19 17.78
N ASP A 614 22.92 15.64 19.01
CA ASP A 614 24.19 15.46 19.72
C ASP A 614 24.32 14.04 20.33
N GLU A 615 23.20 13.38 20.65
CA GLU A 615 23.20 11.98 21.13
C GLU A 615 23.59 11.04 19.99
N SER A 616 24.65 10.24 20.14
CA SER A 616 25.10 9.34 19.06
C SER A 616 24.10 8.25 18.72
N LEU A 617 23.99 7.89 17.44
CA LEU A 617 23.17 6.75 17.01
C LEU A 617 23.71 5.45 17.64
N PRO A 618 22.87 4.57 18.19
CA PRO A 618 23.32 3.24 18.63
C PRO A 618 23.97 2.53 17.43
N LEU A 619 25.05 1.77 17.64
CA LEU A 619 25.70 0.99 16.57
C LEU A 619 25.37 -0.49 16.77
N PRO A 620 24.32 -1.02 16.12
CA PRO A 620 24.04 -2.44 16.18
C PRO A 620 25.08 -3.22 15.38
N GLY A 621 25.69 -4.25 15.95
CA GLY A 621 26.77 -4.97 15.26
C GLY A 621 27.12 -6.29 15.90
N PHE A 622 26.13 -6.99 16.44
CA PHE A 622 26.37 -8.22 17.16
C PHE A 622 26.24 -9.44 16.25
N PRO A 623 27.14 -10.44 16.39
CA PRO A 623 26.99 -11.70 15.69
C PRO A 623 25.65 -12.35 16.05
N ALA A 624 25.14 -13.21 15.17
CA ALA A 624 23.94 -13.99 15.42
C ALA A 624 24.05 -14.64 16.81
N GLY A 625 23.14 -14.27 17.71
CA GLY A 625 23.12 -14.81 19.08
C GLY A 625 22.87 -16.32 19.09
N GLU A 626 23.05 -16.94 20.25
CA GLU A 626 22.70 -18.34 20.45
C GLU A 626 21.27 -18.65 19.97
N PRO A 627 21.02 -19.88 19.48
CA PRO A 627 19.70 -20.26 19.00
C PRO A 627 18.65 -20.11 20.10
N VAL A 628 17.79 -19.11 19.94
CA VAL A 628 16.63 -18.90 20.81
C VAL A 628 15.60 -20.00 20.49
N ALA A 629 15.13 -20.73 21.51
CA ALA A 629 14.03 -21.68 21.36
C ALA A 629 12.77 -20.96 20.89
N ASP A 630 11.98 -21.59 20.01
CA ASP A 630 10.75 -21.02 19.48
C ASP A 630 9.78 -20.64 20.63
N PRO A 631 9.47 -19.34 20.82
CA PRO A 631 8.61 -18.93 21.91
C PRO A 631 7.11 -19.11 21.59
N GLU A 632 6.72 -19.39 20.34
CA GLU A 632 5.31 -19.48 19.95
C GLU A 632 4.54 -20.53 20.78
N PRO A 633 5.00 -21.78 20.96
CA PRO A 633 4.28 -22.77 21.76
C PRO A 633 4.13 -22.40 23.24
N ALA A 634 5.11 -21.68 23.81
CA ALA A 634 5.04 -21.22 25.20
C ALA A 634 4.02 -20.08 25.35
N LEU A 635 4.03 -19.14 24.41
CA LEU A 635 3.07 -18.02 24.38
C LEU A 635 1.64 -18.51 24.18
N LEU A 636 1.43 -19.50 23.30
CA LEU A 636 0.13 -20.12 23.09
C LEU A 636 -0.42 -20.79 24.36
N ARG A 637 0.44 -21.43 25.16
CA ARG A 637 0.04 -22.03 26.44
C ARG A 637 -0.33 -20.95 27.46
N LEU A 638 0.54 -19.96 27.64
CA LEU A 638 0.33 -18.87 28.59
C LEU A 638 -0.95 -18.07 28.30
N ALA A 639 -1.22 -17.76 27.03
CA ALA A 639 -2.46 -17.08 26.64
C ALA A 639 -3.71 -17.94 26.83
N ALA A 640 -3.61 -19.27 26.67
CA ALA A 640 -4.73 -20.17 26.92
C ALA A 640 -5.05 -20.31 28.42
N GLU A 641 -4.03 -20.23 29.29
CA GLU A 641 -4.18 -20.18 30.75
C GLU A 641 -4.85 -18.87 31.20
N HIS A 642 -4.57 -17.75 30.51
CA HIS A 642 -5.12 -16.43 30.79
C HIS A 642 -6.13 -15.95 29.73
N ALA A 643 -7.01 -16.83 29.26
CA ALA A 643 -7.97 -16.50 28.21
C ALA A 643 -8.83 -15.25 28.54
N GLY A 644 -8.98 -14.35 27.57
CA GLY A 644 -9.61 -13.03 27.75
C GLY A 644 -8.65 -11.88 27.99
N ARG A 645 -7.41 -12.18 28.37
CA ARG A 645 -6.41 -11.18 28.72
C ARG A 645 -5.24 -11.26 27.76
N ALA A 646 -4.70 -10.09 27.39
CA ALA A 646 -3.54 -10.03 26.53
C ALA A 646 -2.27 -10.39 27.32
N VAL A 647 -1.43 -11.20 26.70
CA VAL A 647 -0.10 -11.58 27.20
C VAL A 647 0.93 -11.05 26.24
N THR A 648 1.91 -10.29 26.74
CA THR A 648 2.99 -9.71 25.95
C THR A 648 4.34 -10.27 26.38
N LEU A 649 5.07 -10.88 25.46
CA LEU A 649 6.48 -11.22 25.63
C LEU A 649 7.34 -10.09 25.09
N ARG A 650 8.20 -9.55 25.94
CA ARG A 650 9.20 -8.56 25.57
C ARG A 650 10.56 -9.24 25.46
N PHE A 651 11.14 -9.21 24.27
CA PHE A 651 12.48 -9.71 23.99
C PHE A 651 13.44 -8.53 23.86
N THR A 652 14.56 -8.60 24.59
CA THR A 652 15.65 -7.64 24.51
C THR A 652 16.97 -8.37 24.59
N ARG A 653 18.08 -7.63 24.39
CA ARG A 653 19.42 -8.16 24.65
C ARG A 653 19.61 -8.67 26.09
N ALA A 654 18.95 -8.06 27.07
CA ALA A 654 19.07 -8.44 28.47
C ALA A 654 18.29 -9.73 28.82
N GLY A 655 17.49 -10.25 27.88
CA GLY A 655 16.65 -11.43 28.06
C GLY A 655 15.20 -11.14 27.71
N ARG A 656 14.32 -12.03 28.19
CA ARG A 656 12.88 -12.01 27.93
C ARG A 656 12.08 -11.79 29.20
N THR A 657 11.02 -10.99 29.14
CA THR A 657 10.04 -10.84 30.23
C THR A 657 8.62 -11.02 29.70
N ALA A 658 7.73 -11.56 30.52
CA ALA A 658 6.32 -11.75 30.18
C ALA A 658 5.43 -10.81 31.01
N HIS A 659 4.48 -10.17 30.35
CA HIS A 659 3.56 -9.20 30.93
C HIS A 659 2.13 -9.64 30.65
N LEU A 660 1.31 -9.69 31.69
CA LEU A 660 -0.12 -9.94 31.57
C LEU A 660 -0.88 -8.62 31.77
N HIS A 661 -1.75 -8.28 30.82
CA HIS A 661 -2.57 -7.07 30.86
C HIS A 661 -3.77 -7.31 31.78
N ASP A 662 -3.97 -6.48 32.81
CA ASP A 662 -5.14 -6.48 33.70
C ASP A 662 -6.30 -5.69 33.06
N ASP A 663 -7.54 -6.04 33.42
CA ASP A 663 -8.75 -5.37 32.92
C ASP A 663 -8.82 -3.88 33.35
N ASP A 664 -8.18 -3.53 34.47
CA ASP A 664 -8.07 -2.16 34.98
C ASP A 664 -6.95 -1.33 34.29
N GLY A 665 -6.35 -1.86 33.23
CA GLY A 665 -5.21 -1.24 32.55
C GLY A 665 -3.87 -1.37 33.28
N GLY A 666 -3.81 -2.23 34.31
CA GLY A 666 -2.56 -2.62 34.98
C GLY A 666 -1.77 -3.65 34.15
N MET A 667 -0.50 -3.87 34.51
CA MET A 667 0.29 -4.98 33.98
C MET A 667 0.96 -5.72 35.13
N ARG A 668 1.02 -7.05 35.03
CA ARG A 668 1.73 -7.90 35.98
C ARG A 668 2.80 -8.70 35.27
N LEU A 669 3.99 -8.76 35.88
CA LEU A 669 5.06 -9.63 35.41
C LEU A 669 4.68 -11.07 35.78
N VAL A 670 4.76 -11.98 34.81
CA VAL A 670 4.44 -13.40 35.02
C VAL A 670 5.69 -14.23 34.78
N ASP A 671 5.89 -15.25 35.60
CA ASP A 671 6.98 -16.20 35.41
C ASP A 671 6.79 -16.95 34.09
N LEU A 672 7.81 -16.92 33.26
CA LEU A 672 7.84 -17.73 32.06
C LEU A 672 8.08 -19.19 32.47
N PRO A 673 7.25 -20.15 32.04
CA PRO A 673 7.63 -21.55 32.17
C PRO A 673 8.98 -21.73 31.48
N CYS A 674 9.95 -22.37 32.15
CA CYS A 674 11.28 -22.60 31.61
C CYS A 674 11.16 -23.25 30.22
N VAL A 675 11.33 -22.46 29.17
CA VAL A 675 11.44 -22.96 27.79
C VAL A 675 12.85 -23.49 27.68
N VAL A 676 13.00 -24.81 27.77
CA VAL A 676 14.22 -25.56 27.47
C VAL A 676 14.45 -25.55 25.96
#